data_AF-A0A5Q3L774-F1
#
_entry.id   AF-A0A5Q3L774-F1
#
_cell.length_a   1.000
_cell.length_b   1.000
_cell.length_c   1.000
_cell.angle_alpha   90.00
_cell.angle_beta   90.00
_cell.angle_gamma   90.00
#
_symmetry.space_group_name_H-M   'P 1'
#
loop_
_entity.id
_entity.type
_entity.pdbx_description
1 polymer ?
#
loop_
_entity_poly.entity_id
_entity_poly.type
_entity_poly.pdbx_seq_one_letter_code
_entity_poly.pdbx_strand_id
1 'polypeptide(L)'
;MAWHTFLSSISQPRRQASLQEAKETPLQLEQLESRQLLAAEPISFDLNPTGDSDPRKATDVGAITFFVANDGSSGAELWKTDGTSAGTVLVKDINPGSDGSAPYGLTNVNGTLFFQAFEPSTGTELWISDGTSAGTVLVKDTNPGTQGTSFLYMTNVGGQLFFRSSGGSSYGSELWKSDGTSGGTVMIKDINPGPSSSGIDQELAASGATLYFQANDGSTGPELWRSDGTSVGTVRISDLISGSNGSYPHEITNVNGTIYFSANSDSFGTELWRVDFSVGAVLVKDINPGTDASRPDDLTNVNGTLYFSANDGTYKGLWKTDGTSEGTELLKVPYLTKSYTPFRYMTNINGTLFFSANDGTSGMELWKSDGTSSGTVMVKDINPGTYGSYPYPQLLFDGEIYFSAYTNANGTEIWKTDGTSEGTMLVADVHPGVKSSNPYMFNVNGNLIFIGTDATYGDELWRLAPDETAPTLEITPDGTTTNNSPITFTFQFSEEIVNFTVDDINVTGGTKGTLMMVDEDTYTLEVTPSADGSVTVSVADDTAEDTAGNLLESDSATVTYDSTAPSLEITPDGTTTPTSPITFTFQFSEVVTGFIEGDISITNGSGSNFMAVDGDTYTLDVTPTAAGTVTVMVASEVAQDAAMNDNTGDSASVTYSPFEEKPLIVTGSDTGGGVVRVFNSSGVEQFNFFPFTAAFTGGVRVATGDINNDGVLDIVTAAGPGGGPRVSVYDSETGQLITGGLSDFFAYASNITVGIFVAVGDVNNDGYDDIITGVDAGAAPHVKVFNGQTGAVITEFYAYNPSITVGVRVAAGDVNGDGTAEVITATGPGGGPHIRVFNGSSSTGVPISGAATDFYAYAPDVTTGVYIASGDVDNDGKDDIITAPGAGGGPHVKVFSSDTGGVLKEFYAYNPSITVGVRVGAADLNDDGFADILTTPGPGGGPHTRAFSGTDLADLSNFFSGSPTNTDGLFVAGGVSVVPLGPASAPLSSSFVSTEESDPPEDITLETLTKKKSWYDEVDEFYSKSEEVDDLFSGLVFDSNPKSDF
;
A
#
# COMPACT_ATOMS: atom_id res chain seq x y z
N MET A 1 71.38 -29.35 -13.20
CA MET A 1 72.54 -28.50 -12.81
C MET A 1 71.98 -27.12 -12.49
N ALA A 2 71.78 -26.79 -11.21
CA ALA A 2 72.77 -26.10 -10.35
C ALA A 2 73.01 -24.65 -10.83
N TRP A 3 72.30 -23.64 -10.30
CA TRP A 3 72.41 -22.95 -8.98
C TRP A 3 73.29 -21.68 -9.06
N HIS A 4 72.96 -20.69 -8.19
CA HIS A 4 73.69 -19.47 -7.76
C HIS A 4 73.22 -18.14 -8.38
N THR A 5 73.02 -17.00 -7.68
CA THR A 5 72.77 -16.58 -6.27
C THR A 5 72.55 -15.05 -6.28
N PHE A 6 71.74 -14.56 -5.32
CA PHE A 6 71.48 -13.19 -4.79
C PHE A 6 72.72 -12.26 -4.65
N LEU A 7 72.73 -10.90 -4.55
CA LEU A 7 71.78 -9.79 -4.25
C LEU A 7 72.48 -8.41 -4.46
N SER A 8 71.75 -7.35 -4.88
CA SER A 8 71.81 -5.93 -4.41
C SER A 8 70.91 -5.03 -5.31
N SER A 9 69.69 -4.64 -4.91
CA SER A 9 69.30 -3.41 -4.17
C SER A 9 69.09 -2.12 -5.01
N ILE A 10 67.81 -1.68 -5.02
CA ILE A 10 67.26 -0.29 -5.03
C ILE A 10 66.91 0.41 -6.37
N SER A 11 65.60 0.38 -6.69
CA SER A 11 64.66 1.50 -7.00
C SER A 11 63.43 0.83 -7.69
N GLN A 12 62.16 0.91 -7.28
CA GLN A 12 61.23 2.03 -6.99
C GLN A 12 59.88 1.45 -6.42
N PRO A 13 58.89 2.28 -5.99
CA PRO A 13 58.11 2.04 -4.76
C PRO A 13 56.63 1.57 -4.89
N ARG A 14 56.17 1.03 -3.76
CA ARG A 14 54.81 0.94 -3.14
C ARG A 14 53.58 1.35 -3.97
N ARG A 15 52.61 0.42 -4.05
CA ARG A 15 51.16 0.72 -4.12
C ARG A 15 50.46 0.23 -2.84
N GLN A 16 49.59 1.08 -2.32
CA GLN A 16 48.73 0.89 -1.16
C GLN A 16 47.35 0.35 -1.56
N ALA A 17 46.64 -0.15 -0.56
CA ALA A 17 45.54 -1.11 -0.51
C ALA A 17 44.11 -0.66 -0.93
N SER A 18 43.19 -1.63 -0.78
CA SER A 18 41.70 -1.63 -0.73
C SER A 18 41.06 -2.08 -2.07
N LEU A 19 40.16 -3.08 -2.17
CA LEU A 19 39.14 -3.63 -1.27
C LEU A 19 38.95 -5.16 -1.44
N GLN A 20 38.50 -5.78 -0.35
CA GLN A 20 37.96 -7.12 -0.10
C GLN A 20 37.32 -7.88 -1.28
N GLU A 21 37.85 -9.07 -1.61
CA GLU A 21 37.09 -10.20 -2.14
C GLU A 21 36.65 -11.06 -0.95
N ALA A 22 35.36 -11.03 -0.61
CA ALA A 22 34.75 -11.99 0.30
C ALA A 22 34.57 -13.31 -0.45
N LYS A 23 35.34 -14.33 -0.05
CA LYS A 23 35.08 -15.72 -0.40
C LYS A 23 33.80 -16.15 0.29
N GLU A 24 32.80 -16.51 -0.50
CA GLU A 24 31.62 -17.25 -0.05
C GLU A 24 32.06 -18.56 0.62
N THR A 25 32.01 -18.59 1.95
CA THR A 25 31.79 -19.82 2.71
C THR A 25 30.29 -20.11 2.64
N PRO A 26 29.86 -21.34 2.31
CA PRO A 26 28.45 -21.71 2.49
C PRO A 26 28.13 -21.48 3.97
N LEU A 27 27.14 -20.62 4.25
CA LEU A 27 26.52 -20.60 5.56
C LEU A 27 26.03 -22.03 5.81
N GLN A 28 26.63 -22.72 6.78
CA GLN A 28 25.88 -23.76 7.47
C GLN A 28 24.73 -23.00 8.15
N LEU A 29 23.52 -23.14 7.62
CA LEU A 29 22.34 -22.95 8.45
C LEU A 29 22.57 -23.87 9.67
N GLU A 30 22.85 -23.28 10.82
CA GLU A 30 22.44 -23.93 12.06
C GLU A 30 20.94 -24.13 11.90
N GLN A 31 20.53 -25.40 11.90
CA GLN A 31 19.14 -25.76 12.04
C GLN A 31 18.68 -25.11 13.35
N LEU A 32 17.96 -23.99 13.24
CA LEU A 32 17.32 -23.36 14.38
C LEU A 32 16.55 -24.47 15.09
N GLU A 33 16.88 -24.68 16.36
CA GLU A 33 16.20 -25.63 17.21
C GLU A 33 14.71 -25.32 17.13
N SER A 34 13.93 -26.31 16.68
CA SER A 34 12.47 -26.27 16.71
C SER A 34 12.05 -25.80 18.09
N ARG A 35 11.50 -24.59 18.20
CA ARG A 35 10.89 -24.13 19.44
C ARG A 35 9.64 -24.97 19.61
N GLN A 36 9.74 -26.04 20.39
CA GLN A 36 8.57 -26.82 20.79
C GLN A 36 7.70 -25.90 21.66
N LEU A 37 6.72 -25.23 21.03
CA LEU A 37 5.71 -24.43 21.70
C LEU A 37 4.66 -25.35 22.34
N LEU A 38 4.06 -24.82 23.39
CA LEU A 38 3.52 -25.56 24.52
C LEU A 38 2.10 -26.05 24.21
N ALA A 39 1.79 -27.31 24.45
CA ALA A 39 0.43 -27.86 24.25
C ALA A 39 -0.57 -27.42 25.36
N ALA A 40 -0.15 -26.60 26.31
CA ALA A 40 -0.93 -26.18 27.48
C ALA A 40 -0.26 -25.03 28.24
N GLU A 41 -1.06 -24.08 28.72
CA GLU A 41 -0.59 -22.90 29.48
C GLU A 41 -0.72 -23.13 31.00
N PRO A 42 0.37 -22.97 31.79
CA PRO A 42 0.32 -23.00 33.24
C PRO A 42 -0.35 -21.76 33.84
N ILE A 43 -1.36 -21.95 34.67
CA ILE A 43 -2.08 -20.88 35.39
C ILE A 43 -1.71 -20.92 36.87
N SER A 44 -1.07 -19.86 37.37
CA SER A 44 -0.72 -19.72 38.79
C SER A 44 -1.95 -19.42 39.67
N PHE A 45 -1.98 -20.03 40.84
CA PHE A 45 -2.81 -19.64 41.98
C PHE A 45 -1.94 -18.87 42.98
N ASP A 46 -1.43 -17.70 42.59
CA ASP A 46 -0.57 -16.86 43.43
C ASP A 46 -1.22 -16.58 44.80
N LEU A 47 -0.72 -17.25 45.84
CA LEU A 47 -1.25 -17.14 47.21
C LEU A 47 -0.57 -16.02 48.00
N ASN A 48 0.60 -15.55 47.54
CA ASN A 48 1.38 -14.48 48.15
C ASN A 48 1.86 -13.50 47.06
N PRO A 49 1.05 -12.47 46.73
CA PRO A 49 1.39 -11.52 45.66
C PRO A 49 2.65 -10.68 45.89
N THR A 50 3.32 -10.84 47.03
CA THR A 50 4.49 -10.06 47.44
C THR A 50 5.76 -10.91 47.64
N GLY A 51 5.70 -12.23 47.41
CA GLY A 51 6.84 -13.14 47.50
C GLY A 51 6.41 -14.61 47.40
N ASP A 52 7.31 -15.55 47.67
CA ASP A 52 7.02 -16.98 47.45
C ASP A 52 5.93 -17.53 48.40
N SER A 53 5.04 -18.36 47.87
CA SER A 53 4.06 -19.12 48.67
C SER A 53 4.62 -20.42 49.24
N ASP A 54 5.73 -20.94 48.70
CA ASP A 54 6.41 -22.19 49.11
C ASP A 54 5.42 -23.36 49.34
N PRO A 55 4.53 -23.65 48.36
CA PRO A 55 3.57 -24.73 48.50
C PRO A 55 4.29 -26.07 48.54
N ARG A 56 3.95 -26.92 49.51
CA ARG A 56 4.60 -28.23 49.67
C ARG A 56 3.66 -29.27 50.25
N LYS A 57 4.01 -30.54 50.02
CA LYS A 57 3.37 -31.72 50.62
C LYS A 57 1.87 -31.82 50.30
N ALA A 58 1.54 -32.16 49.05
CA ALA A 58 0.16 -32.41 48.62
C ALA A 58 -0.33 -33.80 49.10
N THR A 59 -1.51 -33.84 49.73
CA THR A 59 -2.18 -35.08 50.15
C THR A 59 -3.67 -35.03 49.83
N ASP A 60 -4.13 -36.02 49.06
CA ASP A 60 -5.53 -36.12 48.65
C ASP A 60 -6.42 -36.70 49.76
N VAL A 61 -7.56 -36.06 49.98
CA VAL A 61 -8.62 -36.45 50.91
C VAL A 61 -9.97 -36.32 50.19
N GLY A 62 -10.36 -37.39 49.49
CA GLY A 62 -11.57 -37.37 48.66
C GLY A 62 -11.37 -36.50 47.42
N ALA A 63 -12.20 -35.46 47.28
CA ALA A 63 -12.17 -34.51 46.16
C ALA A 63 -11.37 -33.23 46.48
N ILE A 64 -10.57 -33.25 47.54
CA ILE A 64 -9.83 -32.08 48.02
C ILE A 64 -8.38 -32.51 48.25
N THR A 65 -7.45 -31.68 47.81
CA THR A 65 -6.04 -31.86 48.10
C THR A 65 -5.61 -30.84 49.13
N PHE A 66 -4.97 -31.33 50.20
CA PHE A 66 -4.39 -30.48 51.24
C PHE A 66 -2.90 -30.30 50.99
N PHE A 67 -2.41 -29.09 51.27
CA PHE A 67 -1.00 -28.75 51.13
C PHE A 67 -0.64 -27.67 52.15
N VAL A 68 0.65 -27.37 52.26
CA VAL A 68 1.16 -26.31 53.12
C VAL A 68 1.59 -25.15 52.24
N ALA A 69 1.19 -23.92 52.57
CA ALA A 69 1.61 -22.72 51.85
C ALA A 69 1.58 -21.49 52.76
N ASN A 70 2.23 -20.41 52.31
CA ASN A 70 2.38 -19.14 53.00
C ASN A 70 1.75 -18.01 52.16
N ASP A 71 0.87 -17.20 52.76
CA ASP A 71 0.26 -16.03 52.09
C ASP A 71 0.97 -14.70 52.42
N GLY A 72 2.13 -14.78 53.08
CA GLY A 72 2.90 -13.64 53.59
C GLY A 72 2.36 -13.01 54.88
N SER A 73 1.13 -13.33 55.29
CA SER A 73 0.46 -12.71 56.45
C SER A 73 0.22 -13.66 57.63
N SER A 74 -0.11 -14.92 57.34
CA SER A 74 -0.36 -16.01 58.29
C SER A 74 0.80 -17.01 58.35
N GLY A 75 1.89 -16.80 57.60
CA GLY A 75 3.01 -17.74 57.55
C GLY A 75 2.61 -19.08 56.91
N ALA A 76 3.47 -20.10 57.05
CA ALA A 76 3.20 -21.42 56.49
C ALA A 76 2.11 -22.16 57.28
N GLU A 77 0.94 -22.35 56.66
CA GLU A 77 -0.26 -22.92 57.28
C GLU A 77 -0.89 -24.04 56.44
N LEU A 78 -1.99 -24.63 56.91
CA LEU A 78 -2.70 -25.68 56.17
C LEU A 78 -3.68 -25.07 55.15
N TRP A 79 -3.45 -25.37 53.88
CA TRP A 79 -4.28 -24.98 52.75
C TRP A 79 -4.97 -26.17 52.12
N LYS A 80 -6.03 -25.90 51.35
CA LYS A 80 -6.72 -26.88 50.52
C LYS A 80 -7.01 -26.32 49.14
N THR A 81 -7.15 -27.20 48.16
CA THR A 81 -7.64 -26.88 46.81
C THR A 81 -8.59 -27.96 46.30
N ASP A 82 -9.56 -27.56 45.48
CA ASP A 82 -10.40 -28.45 44.67
C ASP A 82 -10.01 -28.47 43.18
N GLY A 83 -8.87 -27.86 42.84
CA GLY A 83 -8.38 -27.68 41.48
C GLY A 83 -8.75 -26.33 40.85
N THR A 84 -9.54 -25.49 41.53
CA THR A 84 -9.92 -24.15 41.06
C THR A 84 -9.33 -23.05 41.95
N SER A 85 -9.09 -21.86 41.38
CA SER A 85 -8.62 -20.71 42.16
C SER A 85 -9.58 -20.36 43.31
N ALA A 86 -10.89 -20.50 43.10
CA ALA A 86 -11.91 -20.20 44.11
C ALA A 86 -11.95 -21.23 45.26
N GLY A 87 -11.58 -22.48 44.98
CA GLY A 87 -11.50 -23.54 45.99
C GLY A 87 -10.14 -23.66 46.66
N THR A 88 -9.12 -22.92 46.19
CA THR A 88 -7.81 -22.82 46.80
C THR A 88 -7.82 -21.82 47.96
N VAL A 89 -7.92 -22.31 49.19
CA VAL A 89 -8.13 -21.47 50.39
C VAL A 89 -7.41 -21.98 51.63
N LEU A 90 -7.05 -21.05 52.51
CA LEU A 90 -6.56 -21.35 53.86
C LEU A 90 -7.63 -22.11 54.65
N VAL A 91 -7.27 -23.26 55.21
CA VAL A 91 -8.20 -24.06 56.02
C VAL A 91 -8.37 -23.43 57.40
N LYS A 92 -7.25 -23.08 58.03
CA LYS A 92 -7.19 -22.42 59.34
C LYS A 92 -5.80 -21.83 59.57
N ASP A 93 -5.77 -20.59 60.05
CA ASP A 93 -4.58 -19.99 60.67
C ASP A 93 -4.41 -20.58 62.09
N ILE A 94 -3.55 -21.60 62.22
CA ILE A 94 -3.35 -22.33 63.49
C ILE A 94 -2.45 -21.52 64.43
N ASN A 95 -1.41 -20.86 63.90
CA ASN A 95 -0.54 -19.98 64.67
C ASN A 95 -0.62 -18.53 64.12
N PRO A 96 -1.54 -17.70 64.67
CA PRO A 96 -1.81 -16.38 64.12
C PRO A 96 -0.59 -15.49 63.96
N GLY A 97 -0.40 -14.99 62.74
CA GLY A 97 0.67 -14.07 62.34
C GLY A 97 1.71 -14.71 61.41
N SER A 98 2.72 -13.96 61.02
CA SER A 98 3.65 -14.34 59.95
C SER A 98 4.57 -15.53 60.25
N ASP A 99 4.62 -16.00 61.50
CA ASP A 99 5.47 -17.14 61.89
C ASP A 99 4.88 -18.48 61.40
N GLY A 100 3.55 -18.60 61.31
CA GLY A 100 2.83 -19.80 60.88
C GLY A 100 3.01 -21.04 61.77
N SER A 101 2.24 -22.09 61.49
CA SER A 101 2.23 -23.35 62.25
C SER A 101 3.11 -24.45 61.64
N ALA A 102 3.60 -24.23 60.41
CA ALA A 102 4.41 -25.13 59.60
C ALA A 102 3.91 -26.59 59.62
N PRO A 103 2.70 -26.88 59.12
CA PRO A 103 2.16 -28.24 59.12
C PRO A 103 3.10 -29.24 58.45
N TYR A 104 3.13 -30.47 58.94
CA TYR A 104 3.97 -31.53 58.37
C TYR A 104 3.32 -32.91 58.48
N GLY A 105 3.73 -33.83 57.59
CA GLY A 105 3.27 -35.21 57.56
C GLY A 105 1.76 -35.38 57.31
N LEU A 106 1.24 -34.59 56.37
CA LEU A 106 -0.14 -34.64 55.92
C LEU A 106 -0.52 -36.07 55.48
N THR A 107 -1.35 -36.75 56.26
CA THR A 107 -1.70 -38.17 56.09
C THR A 107 -3.20 -38.35 56.07
N ASN A 108 -3.73 -38.86 54.96
CA ASN A 108 -5.15 -39.20 54.86
C ASN A 108 -5.44 -40.53 55.59
N VAL A 109 -6.29 -40.47 56.61
CA VAL A 109 -6.79 -41.64 57.33
C VAL A 109 -8.31 -41.69 57.17
N ASN A 110 -8.78 -42.51 56.23
CA ASN A 110 -10.21 -42.72 55.93
C ASN A 110 -11.02 -41.41 55.73
N GLY A 111 -10.45 -40.44 55.02
CA GLY A 111 -11.13 -39.18 54.71
C GLY A 111 -10.95 -38.08 55.76
N THR A 112 -10.17 -38.33 56.81
CA THR A 112 -9.73 -37.30 57.77
C THR A 112 -8.24 -37.07 57.58
N LEU A 113 -7.83 -35.81 57.46
CA LEU A 113 -6.42 -35.47 57.37
C LEU A 113 -5.81 -35.44 58.76
N PHE A 114 -4.70 -36.16 58.96
CA PHE A 114 -3.85 -36.04 60.14
C PHE A 114 -2.56 -35.32 59.77
N PHE A 115 -2.06 -34.50 60.68
CA PHE A 115 -0.81 -33.78 60.49
C PHE A 115 -0.27 -33.28 61.82
N GLN A 116 1.00 -32.90 61.87
CA GLN A 116 1.53 -32.15 63.01
C GLN A 116 1.58 -30.65 62.68
N ALA A 117 1.33 -29.80 63.67
CA ALA A 117 1.43 -28.34 63.53
C ALA A 117 1.79 -27.69 64.87
N PHE A 118 2.51 -26.57 64.82
CA PHE A 118 2.91 -25.79 65.98
C PHE A 118 1.83 -24.77 66.36
N GLU A 119 1.46 -24.72 67.65
CA GLU A 119 0.82 -23.54 68.23
C GLU A 119 1.56 -23.08 69.49
N PRO A 120 1.59 -21.77 69.82
CA PRO A 120 2.40 -21.25 70.94
C PRO A 120 2.07 -21.85 72.31
N SER A 121 0.83 -22.29 72.52
CA SER A 121 0.35 -22.86 73.80
C SER A 121 0.81 -24.28 74.05
N THR A 122 0.93 -25.11 73.00
CA THR A 122 1.20 -26.56 73.12
C THR A 122 2.46 -27.01 72.39
N GLY A 123 3.12 -26.14 71.62
CA GLY A 123 4.20 -26.54 70.72
C GLY A 123 3.68 -27.34 69.52
N THR A 124 4.57 -28.11 68.88
CA THR A 124 4.22 -29.02 67.77
C THR A 124 3.50 -30.26 68.29
N GLU A 125 2.24 -30.41 67.92
CA GLU A 125 1.38 -31.51 68.35
C GLU A 125 0.61 -32.13 67.18
N LEU A 126 -0.14 -33.22 67.43
CA LEU A 126 -0.93 -33.92 66.41
C LEU A 126 -2.32 -33.27 66.24
N TRP A 127 -2.64 -32.91 65.01
CA TRP A 127 -3.89 -32.27 64.58
C TRP A 127 -4.65 -33.15 63.58
N ILE A 128 -5.95 -32.89 63.49
CA ILE A 128 -6.82 -33.41 62.43
C ILE A 128 -7.53 -32.27 61.71
N SER A 129 -7.95 -32.52 60.47
CA SER A 129 -8.82 -31.63 59.68
C SER A 129 -9.81 -32.44 58.83
N ASP A 130 -11.04 -31.92 58.73
CA ASP A 130 -12.07 -32.34 57.76
C ASP A 130 -12.15 -31.39 56.55
N GLY A 131 -11.23 -30.43 56.45
CA GLY A 131 -11.23 -29.38 55.43
C GLY A 131 -11.97 -28.11 55.80
N THR A 132 -12.47 -28.00 57.03
CA THR A 132 -13.06 -26.78 57.58
C THR A 132 -12.22 -26.24 58.74
N SER A 133 -12.27 -24.92 58.97
CA SER A 133 -11.62 -24.30 60.12
C SER A 133 -12.14 -24.86 61.46
N ALA A 134 -13.44 -25.19 61.54
CA ALA A 134 -14.07 -25.75 62.74
C ALA A 134 -13.65 -27.20 63.02
N GLY A 135 -13.49 -28.02 61.98
CA GLY A 135 -13.02 -29.41 62.09
C GLY A 135 -11.49 -29.53 62.16
N THR A 136 -10.76 -28.40 62.04
CA THR A 136 -9.30 -28.38 62.20
C THR A 136 -8.94 -28.18 63.67
N VAL A 137 -8.64 -29.28 64.37
CA VAL A 137 -8.51 -29.31 65.83
C VAL A 137 -7.33 -30.16 66.29
N LEU A 138 -6.74 -29.75 67.42
CA LEU A 138 -5.73 -30.51 68.15
C LEU A 138 -6.35 -31.83 68.64
N VAL A 139 -5.73 -32.96 68.29
CA VAL A 139 -6.18 -34.28 68.76
C VAL A 139 -5.85 -34.44 70.24
N LYS A 140 -4.59 -34.14 70.60
CA LYS A 140 -4.05 -34.29 71.96
C LYS A 140 -2.73 -33.55 72.08
N ASP A 141 -2.60 -32.78 73.15
CA ASP A 141 -1.30 -32.34 73.68
C ASP A 141 -0.64 -33.55 74.36
N THR A 142 0.26 -34.20 73.62
CA THR A 142 0.93 -35.44 74.06
C THR A 142 2.09 -35.17 75.01
N ASN A 143 2.67 -33.96 74.99
CA ASN A 143 3.71 -33.52 75.90
C ASN A 143 3.34 -32.18 76.57
N PRO A 144 2.57 -32.21 77.68
CA PRO A 144 1.95 -31.01 78.23
C PRO A 144 2.89 -29.81 78.44
N GLY A 145 2.51 -28.66 77.87
CA GLY A 145 3.22 -27.39 77.99
C GLY A 145 3.71 -26.87 76.64
N THR A 146 4.69 -25.97 76.63
CA THR A 146 5.20 -25.36 75.39
C THR A 146 6.25 -26.22 74.67
N GLN A 147 6.51 -27.44 75.14
CA GLN A 147 7.48 -28.35 74.53
C GLN A 147 6.73 -29.34 73.64
N GLY A 148 6.75 -29.13 72.33
CA GLY A 148 6.13 -30.07 71.39
C GLY A 148 6.85 -31.42 71.30
N THR A 149 6.27 -32.33 70.51
CA THR A 149 6.90 -33.59 70.10
C THR A 149 6.89 -33.74 68.57
N SER A 150 7.71 -34.63 68.04
CA SER A 150 7.74 -34.94 66.61
C SER A 150 6.93 -36.22 66.34
N PHE A 151 6.12 -36.18 65.30
CA PHE A 151 5.29 -37.28 64.81
C PHE A 151 5.85 -37.70 63.45
N LEU A 152 6.72 -38.70 63.45
CA LEU A 152 7.42 -39.14 62.25
C LEU A 152 6.79 -40.41 61.69
N TYR A 153 6.93 -40.60 60.38
CA TYR A 153 6.45 -41.79 59.66
C TYR A 153 4.95 -42.05 59.89
N MET A 154 4.14 -41.01 59.72
CA MET A 154 2.69 -41.09 59.84
C MET A 154 2.12 -41.97 58.71
N THR A 155 1.51 -43.11 59.07
CA THR A 155 1.00 -44.11 58.11
C THR A 155 -0.42 -44.51 58.48
N ASN A 156 -1.32 -44.53 57.49
CA ASN A 156 -2.66 -45.10 57.65
C ASN A 156 -2.60 -46.63 57.61
N VAL A 157 -3.01 -47.29 58.70
CA VAL A 157 -3.06 -48.75 58.82
C VAL A 157 -4.46 -49.15 59.27
N GLY A 158 -5.23 -49.78 58.38
CA GLY A 158 -6.59 -50.23 58.69
C GLY A 158 -7.54 -49.11 59.16
N GLY A 159 -7.30 -47.85 58.79
CA GLY A 159 -8.12 -46.71 59.21
C GLY A 159 -7.71 -46.07 60.53
N GLN A 160 -6.53 -46.42 61.06
CA GLN A 160 -5.91 -45.74 62.20
C GLN A 160 -4.58 -45.14 61.77
N LEU A 161 -4.20 -44.01 62.37
CA LEU A 161 -2.88 -43.44 62.18
C LEU A 161 -1.88 -44.19 63.05
N PHE A 162 -0.79 -44.68 62.48
CA PHE A 162 0.38 -45.16 63.22
C PHE A 162 1.54 -44.20 62.96
N PHE A 163 2.37 -43.96 63.97
CA PHE A 163 3.49 -43.03 63.88
C PHE A 163 4.50 -43.28 64.99
N ARG A 164 5.69 -42.71 64.81
CA ARG A 164 6.72 -42.64 65.85
C ARG A 164 6.58 -41.35 66.64
N SER A 165 6.60 -41.44 67.97
CA SER A 165 6.63 -40.29 68.87
C SER A 165 7.27 -40.64 70.22
N SER A 166 7.83 -39.65 70.93
CA SER A 166 8.30 -39.83 72.31
C SER A 166 7.18 -39.67 73.34
N GLY A 167 6.13 -38.89 73.04
CA GLY A 167 5.06 -38.57 73.98
C GLY A 167 5.52 -38.02 75.35
N GLY A 168 6.70 -37.39 75.42
CA GLY A 168 7.28 -36.78 76.62
C GLY A 168 8.63 -37.38 77.05
N SER A 169 9.09 -37.03 78.26
CA SER A 169 10.45 -37.32 78.76
C SER A 169 10.66 -38.65 79.48
N SER A 170 9.59 -39.42 79.70
CA SER A 170 9.66 -40.71 80.43
C SER A 170 10.02 -41.90 79.56
N TYR A 171 9.93 -41.74 78.23
CA TYR A 171 10.16 -42.77 77.23
C TYR A 171 11.04 -42.22 76.10
N GLY A 172 11.70 -43.11 75.35
CA GLY A 172 12.25 -42.75 74.04
C GLY A 172 11.17 -42.60 72.98
N SER A 173 11.56 -42.34 71.73
CA SER A 173 10.62 -42.39 70.60
C SER A 173 10.22 -43.83 70.30
N GLU A 174 8.93 -44.12 70.44
CA GLU A 174 8.33 -45.45 70.31
C GLU A 174 7.20 -45.46 69.27
N LEU A 175 6.58 -46.63 69.06
CA LEU A 175 5.42 -46.77 68.18
C LEU A 175 4.12 -46.35 68.88
N TRP A 176 3.40 -45.42 68.26
CA TRP A 176 2.12 -44.88 68.71
C TRP A 176 1.04 -45.08 67.66
N LYS A 177 -0.22 -44.95 68.10
CA LYS A 177 -1.37 -44.85 67.20
C LYS A 177 -2.36 -43.77 67.63
N SER A 178 -3.22 -43.37 66.69
CA SER A 178 -4.37 -42.50 66.91
C SER A 178 -5.58 -42.92 66.06
N ASP A 179 -6.77 -42.73 66.61
CA ASP A 179 -8.06 -42.80 65.91
C ASP A 179 -8.68 -41.41 65.66
N GLY A 180 -7.91 -40.34 65.88
CA GLY A 180 -8.39 -38.95 65.79
C GLY A 180 -8.95 -38.39 67.10
N THR A 181 -9.01 -39.20 68.16
CA THR A 181 -9.45 -38.75 69.48
C THR A 181 -8.31 -38.73 70.50
N SER A 182 -8.39 -37.83 71.49
CA SER A 182 -7.42 -37.79 72.59
C SER A 182 -7.29 -39.11 73.36
N GLY A 183 -8.39 -39.88 73.47
CA GLY A 183 -8.42 -41.17 74.15
C GLY A 183 -7.77 -42.30 73.34
N GLY A 184 -7.89 -42.26 72.01
CA GLY A 184 -7.29 -43.24 71.10
C GLY A 184 -5.85 -42.94 70.71
N THR A 185 -5.34 -41.74 71.00
CA THR A 185 -3.93 -41.37 70.83
C THR A 185 -3.07 -41.91 71.97
N VAL A 186 -2.42 -43.06 71.75
CA VAL A 186 -1.68 -43.82 72.77
C VAL A 186 -0.45 -44.54 72.22
N MET A 187 0.56 -44.74 73.09
CA MET A 187 1.69 -45.61 72.80
C MET A 187 1.21 -47.05 72.71
N ILE A 188 1.60 -47.77 71.66
CA ILE A 188 1.21 -49.17 71.48
C ILE A 188 2.03 -50.07 72.40
N LYS A 189 3.34 -49.85 72.44
CA LYS A 189 4.30 -50.62 73.22
C LYS A 189 5.59 -49.83 73.40
N ASP A 190 6.14 -49.87 74.62
CA ASP A 190 7.52 -49.48 74.90
C ASP A 190 8.44 -50.60 74.40
N ILE A 191 8.89 -50.51 73.15
CA ILE A 191 9.64 -51.59 72.48
C ILE A 191 11.07 -51.65 73.03
N ASN A 192 11.70 -50.49 73.26
CA ASN A 192 13.00 -50.38 73.90
C ASN A 192 12.85 -49.81 75.33
N PRO A 193 12.74 -50.68 76.36
CA PRO A 193 12.29 -50.25 77.68
C PRO A 193 13.06 -49.06 78.27
N GLY A 194 12.31 -48.04 78.67
CA GLY A 194 12.85 -46.85 79.35
C GLY A 194 13.07 -45.65 78.42
N PRO A 195 14.07 -44.78 78.68
CA PRO A 195 14.24 -43.53 77.94
C PRO A 195 14.91 -43.69 76.57
N SER A 196 15.28 -44.91 76.19
CA SER A 196 15.92 -45.21 74.91
C SER A 196 14.85 -45.35 73.83
N SER A 197 15.13 -44.92 72.60
CA SER A 197 14.19 -45.06 71.48
C SER A 197 14.31 -46.44 70.84
N SER A 198 13.22 -46.98 70.31
CA SER A 198 13.23 -48.22 69.52
C SER A 198 13.78 -48.09 68.10
N GLY A 199 14.24 -46.89 67.71
CA GLY A 199 15.00 -46.72 66.46
C GLY A 199 14.17 -46.99 65.19
N ILE A 200 12.87 -46.72 65.23
CA ILE A 200 12.03 -46.69 64.03
C ILE A 200 12.46 -45.46 63.21
N ASP A 201 13.32 -45.64 62.21
CA ASP A 201 13.98 -44.57 61.46
C ASP A 201 13.70 -44.60 59.95
N GLN A 202 12.74 -45.43 59.53
CA GLN A 202 12.27 -45.58 58.16
C GLN A 202 10.74 -45.57 58.08
N GLU A 203 10.21 -45.43 56.87
CA GLU A 203 8.76 -45.44 56.62
C GLU A 203 8.08 -46.74 57.06
N LEU A 204 6.86 -46.63 57.58
CA LEU A 204 6.09 -47.77 58.04
C LEU A 204 5.25 -48.33 56.89
N ALA A 205 5.24 -49.64 56.73
CA ALA A 205 4.51 -50.31 55.66
C ALA A 205 3.21 -50.95 56.16
N ALA A 206 2.10 -50.71 55.46
CA ALA A 206 0.80 -51.28 55.81
C ALA A 206 0.46 -52.50 54.93
N SER A 207 -0.10 -53.54 55.54
CA SER A 207 -0.83 -54.60 54.84
C SER A 207 -2.14 -54.88 55.55
N GLY A 208 -3.23 -54.36 54.98
CA GLY A 208 -4.54 -54.35 55.62
C GLY A 208 -4.48 -53.60 56.97
N ALA A 209 -4.81 -54.31 58.05
CA ALA A 209 -4.80 -53.77 59.43
C ALA A 209 -3.49 -54.04 60.20
N THR A 210 -2.44 -54.53 59.51
CA THR A 210 -1.14 -54.82 60.13
C THR A 210 -0.08 -53.86 59.62
N LEU A 211 0.69 -53.29 60.54
CA LEU A 211 1.87 -52.49 60.27
C LEU A 211 3.12 -53.35 60.28
N TYR A 212 4.07 -53.07 59.39
CA TYR A 212 5.41 -53.64 59.33
C TYR A 212 6.43 -52.52 59.37
N PHE A 213 7.48 -52.69 60.18
CA PHE A 213 8.44 -51.63 60.45
C PHE A 213 9.72 -52.21 61.04
N GLN A 214 10.79 -51.43 61.01
CA GLN A 214 12.03 -51.72 61.69
C GLN A 214 11.98 -51.23 63.14
N ALA A 215 12.45 -52.04 64.09
CA ALA A 215 12.63 -51.60 65.47
C ALA A 215 13.70 -52.40 66.22
N ASN A 216 14.24 -51.77 67.27
CA ASN A 216 15.23 -52.30 68.18
C ASN A 216 14.65 -52.37 69.60
N ASP A 217 14.69 -53.56 70.22
CA ASP A 217 14.22 -53.78 71.60
C ASP A 217 15.29 -53.54 72.67
N GLY A 218 16.45 -53.00 72.26
CA GLY A 218 17.62 -52.78 73.10
C GLY A 218 18.51 -54.01 73.26
N SER A 219 18.11 -55.18 72.75
CA SER A 219 18.85 -56.44 72.89
C SER A 219 19.21 -57.12 71.56
N THR A 220 18.38 -56.98 70.52
CA THR A 220 18.58 -57.64 69.22
C THR A 220 18.99 -56.69 68.09
N GLY A 221 19.21 -55.41 68.38
CA GLY A 221 19.43 -54.42 67.33
C GLY A 221 18.17 -54.21 66.45
N PRO A 222 18.26 -53.40 65.38
CA PRO A 222 17.15 -53.15 64.48
C PRO A 222 16.77 -54.38 63.64
N GLU A 223 15.57 -54.90 63.85
CA GLU A 223 15.01 -56.08 63.18
C GLU A 223 13.64 -55.77 62.58
N LEU A 224 13.03 -56.73 61.87
CA LEU A 224 11.70 -56.56 61.27
C LEU A 224 10.61 -56.88 62.30
N TRP A 225 9.70 -55.95 62.51
CA TRP A 225 8.57 -56.05 63.43
C TRP A 225 7.24 -55.93 62.70
N ARG A 226 6.19 -56.43 63.36
CA ARG A 226 4.81 -56.14 62.99
C ARG A 226 4.00 -55.66 64.18
N SER A 227 2.90 -54.95 63.91
CA SER A 227 1.91 -54.55 64.89
C SER A 227 0.49 -54.59 64.31
N ASP A 228 -0.46 -55.09 65.10
CA ASP A 228 -1.91 -54.97 64.85
C ASP A 228 -2.53 -53.77 65.60
N GLY A 229 -1.70 -52.89 66.14
CA GLY A 229 -2.11 -51.78 66.98
C GLY A 229 -2.34 -52.13 68.45
N THR A 230 -2.02 -53.35 68.89
CA THR A 230 -2.04 -53.76 70.31
C THR A 230 -0.63 -54.09 70.81
N SER A 231 -0.38 -53.97 72.11
CA SER A 231 0.94 -54.28 72.67
C SER A 231 1.30 -55.77 72.53
N VAL A 232 0.29 -56.65 72.55
CA VAL A 232 0.45 -58.11 72.40
C VAL A 232 0.74 -58.48 70.94
N GLY A 233 0.06 -57.86 69.99
CA GLY A 233 0.30 -58.09 68.56
C GLY A 233 1.52 -57.36 68.01
N THR A 234 2.17 -56.51 68.81
CA THR A 234 3.44 -55.85 68.47
C THR A 234 4.63 -56.76 68.79
N VAL A 235 5.13 -57.45 67.77
CA VAL A 235 6.13 -58.53 67.90
C VAL A 235 7.16 -58.49 66.78
N ARG A 236 8.39 -58.89 67.10
CA ARG A 236 9.45 -59.14 66.12
C ARG A 236 9.06 -60.33 65.24
N ILE A 237 9.25 -60.22 63.94
CA ILE A 237 8.98 -61.29 62.97
C ILE A 237 10.16 -62.26 62.93
N SER A 238 11.37 -61.74 62.79
CA SER A 238 12.60 -62.53 62.71
C SER A 238 13.77 -61.77 63.32
N ASP A 239 14.74 -62.52 63.84
CA ASP A 239 16.06 -62.03 64.28
C ASP A 239 17.07 -62.61 63.28
N LEU A 240 17.38 -61.85 62.23
CA LEU A 240 18.22 -62.32 61.12
C LEU A 240 19.71 -62.29 61.45
N ILE A 241 20.13 -61.38 62.33
CA ILE A 241 21.52 -61.30 62.84
C ILE A 241 21.48 -61.34 64.37
N SER A 242 21.87 -62.48 64.94
CA SER A 242 21.82 -62.68 66.39
C SER A 242 22.69 -61.67 67.16
N GLY A 243 22.13 -61.15 68.25
CA GLY A 243 22.82 -60.21 69.13
C GLY A 243 22.47 -58.75 68.82
N SER A 244 23.24 -57.79 69.31
CA SER A 244 22.85 -56.37 69.28
C SER A 244 23.13 -55.64 67.95
N ASN A 245 23.60 -56.33 66.91
CA ASN A 245 24.00 -55.70 65.66
C ASN A 245 22.80 -55.35 64.77
N GLY A 246 21.78 -56.21 64.71
CA GLY A 246 20.56 -56.04 63.91
C GLY A 246 20.77 -56.25 62.40
N SER A 247 19.70 -56.61 61.70
CA SER A 247 19.65 -56.86 60.25
C SER A 247 19.35 -55.63 59.39
N TYR A 248 18.97 -54.52 60.00
CA TYR A 248 18.59 -53.26 59.35
C TYR A 248 17.58 -53.39 58.18
N PRO A 249 16.37 -53.92 58.40
CA PRO A 249 15.34 -53.98 57.37
C PRO A 249 14.93 -52.59 56.86
N HIS A 250 14.90 -52.41 55.55
CA HIS A 250 14.45 -51.19 54.87
C HIS A 250 13.70 -51.55 53.58
N GLU A 251 13.11 -50.55 52.89
CA GLU A 251 12.32 -50.73 51.66
C GLU A 251 11.14 -51.71 51.85
N ILE A 252 10.50 -51.66 53.02
CA ILE A 252 9.45 -52.62 53.38
C ILE A 252 8.23 -52.41 52.48
N THR A 253 7.99 -53.34 51.57
CA THR A 253 7.01 -53.19 50.48
C THR A 253 6.00 -54.32 50.50
N ASN A 254 4.72 -53.97 50.44
CA ASN A 254 3.63 -54.93 50.34
C ASN A 254 3.29 -55.21 48.87
N VAL A 255 3.39 -56.47 48.46
CA VAL A 255 3.04 -56.95 47.13
C VAL A 255 1.98 -58.03 47.29
N ASN A 256 0.71 -57.66 47.06
CA ASN A 256 -0.45 -58.55 47.17
C ASN A 256 -0.50 -59.36 48.49
N GLY A 257 -0.17 -58.73 49.62
CA GLY A 257 -0.19 -59.34 50.96
C GLY A 257 1.12 -60.01 51.38
N THR A 258 2.09 -60.15 50.47
CA THR A 258 3.45 -60.59 50.81
C THR A 258 4.31 -59.38 51.10
N ILE A 259 4.99 -59.38 52.24
CA ILE A 259 5.90 -58.29 52.63
C ILE A 259 7.31 -58.63 52.15
N TYR A 260 7.88 -57.74 51.35
CA TYR A 260 9.26 -57.76 50.88
C TYR A 260 10.06 -56.68 51.58
N PHE A 261 11.36 -56.90 51.77
CA PHE A 261 12.25 -55.93 52.41
C PHE A 261 13.71 -56.28 52.11
N SER A 262 14.55 -55.27 52.15
CA SER A 262 16.01 -55.41 52.07
C SER A 262 16.58 -55.55 53.49
N ALA A 263 17.38 -56.58 53.76
CA ALA A 263 17.98 -56.79 55.08
C ALA A 263 19.31 -57.56 55.01
N ASN A 264 20.18 -57.28 55.98
CA ASN A 264 21.47 -57.93 56.16
C ASN A 264 21.33 -59.28 56.90
N SER A 265 22.19 -60.24 56.55
CA SER A 265 22.40 -61.48 57.30
C SER A 265 23.88 -61.87 57.32
N ASP A 266 24.30 -62.63 58.34
CA ASP A 266 25.67 -63.14 58.44
C ASP A 266 26.08 -64.07 57.28
N SER A 267 25.11 -64.69 56.61
CA SER A 267 25.35 -65.68 55.55
C SER A 267 25.31 -65.10 54.16
N PHE A 268 24.55 -64.02 53.94
CA PHE A 268 24.22 -63.51 52.60
C PHE A 268 24.50 -62.00 52.40
N GLY A 269 24.91 -61.25 53.44
CA GLY A 269 24.96 -59.79 53.34
C GLY A 269 23.55 -59.18 53.20
N THR A 270 23.45 -57.96 52.64
CA THR A 270 22.18 -57.26 52.40
C THR A 270 21.53 -57.73 51.11
N GLU A 271 20.44 -58.49 51.25
CA GLU A 271 19.70 -59.16 50.18
C GLU A 271 18.20 -58.88 50.26
N LEU A 272 17.45 -59.39 49.28
CA LEU A 272 16.00 -59.28 49.23
C LEU A 272 15.36 -60.44 50.00
N TRP A 273 14.52 -60.10 50.97
CA TRP A 273 13.79 -61.04 51.80
C TRP A 273 12.30 -60.84 51.64
N ARG A 274 11.54 -61.90 51.95
CA ARG A 274 10.10 -61.83 52.12
C ARG A 274 9.66 -62.45 53.43
N VAL A 275 8.48 -62.07 53.91
CA VAL A 275 7.86 -62.67 55.09
C VAL A 275 7.03 -63.89 54.68
N ASP A 276 7.33 -65.03 55.29
CA ASP A 276 6.45 -66.20 55.36
C ASP A 276 5.93 -66.32 56.79
N PHE A 277 4.62 -66.19 56.99
CA PHE A 277 4.03 -66.17 58.32
C PHE A 277 4.17 -67.48 59.12
N SER A 278 4.57 -68.57 58.47
CA SER A 278 4.83 -69.85 59.14
C SER A 278 6.26 -70.00 59.66
N VAL A 279 7.23 -69.31 59.05
CA VAL A 279 8.67 -69.48 59.36
C VAL A 279 9.46 -68.18 59.60
N GLY A 280 8.88 -67.00 59.36
CA GLY A 280 9.53 -65.71 59.56
C GLY A 280 10.08 -65.10 58.26
N ALA A 281 11.30 -64.58 58.30
CA ALA A 281 11.97 -64.02 57.13
C ALA A 281 12.57 -65.14 56.24
N VAL A 282 12.29 -65.08 54.94
CA VAL A 282 12.76 -66.05 53.94
C VAL A 282 13.52 -65.29 52.85
N LEU A 283 14.75 -65.72 52.58
CA LEU A 283 15.57 -65.16 51.50
C LEU A 283 14.86 -65.44 50.17
N VAL A 284 14.66 -64.41 49.35
CA VAL A 284 14.08 -64.56 48.01
C VAL A 284 15.11 -65.22 47.09
N LYS A 285 16.31 -64.64 47.04
CA LYS A 285 17.47 -65.14 46.28
C LYS A 285 18.75 -64.50 46.83
N ASP A 286 19.82 -65.28 46.87
CA ASP A 286 21.18 -64.77 47.06
C ASP A 286 21.66 -64.20 45.71
N ILE A 287 21.43 -62.90 45.48
CA ILE A 287 21.67 -62.28 44.16
C ILE A 287 23.16 -62.04 43.94
N ASN A 288 23.89 -61.63 44.98
CA ASN A 288 25.35 -61.51 44.97
C ASN A 288 25.96 -62.62 45.82
N PRO A 289 26.41 -63.74 45.22
CA PRO A 289 26.65 -64.98 45.95
C PRO A 289 27.65 -64.84 47.12
N GLY A 290 27.30 -65.42 48.27
CA GLY A 290 28.15 -65.44 49.45
C GLY A 290 27.83 -64.32 50.43
N THR A 291 28.82 -63.75 51.10
CA THR A 291 28.60 -62.72 52.15
C THR A 291 28.54 -61.29 51.63
N ASP A 292 28.63 -61.10 50.31
CA ASP A 292 28.65 -59.78 49.68
C ASP A 292 27.21 -59.30 49.43
N ALA A 293 26.91 -58.03 49.70
CA ALA A 293 25.55 -57.51 49.55
C ALA A 293 25.16 -57.24 48.08
N SER A 294 23.93 -57.58 47.68
CA SER A 294 23.31 -57.12 46.44
C SER A 294 22.68 -55.73 46.54
N ARG A 295 22.35 -55.28 47.76
CA ARG A 295 21.70 -53.98 48.06
C ARG A 295 20.45 -53.72 47.20
N PRO A 296 19.38 -54.51 47.36
CA PRO A 296 18.09 -54.22 46.75
C PRO A 296 17.57 -52.85 47.17
N ASP A 297 17.08 -52.08 46.21
CA ASP A 297 16.70 -50.67 46.39
C ASP A 297 15.59 -50.31 45.37
N ASP A 298 14.76 -49.31 45.72
CA ASP A 298 13.60 -48.83 44.92
C ASP A 298 12.53 -49.93 44.69
N LEU A 299 12.11 -50.59 45.77
CA LEU A 299 11.20 -51.74 45.71
C LEU A 299 9.79 -51.32 45.26
N THR A 300 9.43 -51.66 44.01
CA THR A 300 8.21 -51.18 43.38
C THR A 300 7.28 -52.32 43.00
N ASN A 301 6.06 -52.30 43.53
CA ASN A 301 5.01 -53.24 43.14
C ASN A 301 4.36 -52.83 41.81
N VAL A 302 4.48 -53.67 40.79
CA VAL A 302 3.79 -53.52 39.50
C VAL A 302 2.87 -54.72 39.31
N ASN A 303 1.57 -54.52 39.54
CA ASN A 303 0.52 -55.54 39.36
C ASN A 303 0.82 -56.90 40.02
N GLY A 304 1.44 -56.91 41.20
CA GLY A 304 1.75 -58.12 41.96
C GLY A 304 3.12 -58.74 41.68
N THR A 305 3.91 -58.14 40.80
CA THR A 305 5.33 -58.47 40.60
C THR A 305 6.17 -57.38 41.23
N LEU A 306 7.19 -57.74 42.00
CA LEU A 306 8.10 -56.77 42.59
C LEU A 306 9.25 -56.47 41.61
N TYR A 307 9.50 -55.19 41.36
CA TYR A 307 10.64 -54.68 40.61
C TYR A 307 11.58 -53.95 41.57
N PHE A 308 12.88 -54.06 41.33
CA PHE A 308 13.89 -53.44 42.20
C PHE A 308 15.23 -53.38 41.48
N SER A 309 16.13 -52.52 41.98
CA SER A 309 17.52 -52.50 41.53
C SER A 309 18.40 -53.32 42.47
N ALA A 310 19.31 -54.15 41.95
CA ALA A 310 20.25 -54.93 42.76
C ALA A 310 21.55 -55.26 42.01
N ASN A 311 22.62 -55.50 42.75
CA ASN A 311 23.94 -55.86 42.23
C ASN A 311 24.18 -57.38 42.30
N ASP A 312 24.57 -58.02 41.20
CA ASP A 312 24.87 -59.48 41.16
C ASP A 312 26.34 -59.83 41.42
N GLY A 313 27.10 -58.88 41.94
CA GLY A 313 28.55 -58.96 42.12
C GLY A 313 29.35 -58.46 40.91
N THR A 314 28.72 -58.36 39.74
CA THR A 314 29.31 -57.87 38.48
C THR A 314 28.71 -56.52 38.08
N TYR A 315 27.38 -56.43 38.02
CA TYR A 315 26.63 -55.27 37.54
C TYR A 315 25.45 -54.95 38.46
N LYS A 316 25.07 -53.67 38.55
CA LYS A 316 23.78 -53.26 39.14
C LYS A 316 22.72 -53.22 38.02
N GLY A 317 21.67 -54.01 38.17
CA GLY A 317 20.63 -54.24 37.15
C GLY A 317 19.22 -53.98 37.66
N LEU A 318 18.26 -53.93 36.74
CA LEU A 318 16.82 -53.97 37.03
C LEU A 318 16.40 -55.44 37.14
N TRP A 319 15.84 -55.81 38.29
CA TRP A 319 15.37 -57.15 38.59
C TRP A 319 13.87 -57.15 38.77
N LYS A 320 13.26 -58.32 38.55
CA LYS A 320 11.90 -58.60 39.01
C LYS A 320 11.83 -59.91 39.76
N THR A 321 10.81 -60.07 40.60
CA THR A 321 10.55 -61.32 41.33
C THR A 321 9.06 -61.57 41.57
N ASP A 322 8.68 -62.84 41.58
CA ASP A 322 7.40 -63.35 42.09
C ASP A 322 7.48 -63.84 43.55
N GLY A 323 8.65 -63.68 44.19
CA GLY A 323 8.96 -64.14 45.54
C GLY A 323 9.64 -65.49 45.63
N THR A 324 9.93 -66.14 44.50
CA THR A 324 10.71 -67.38 44.43
C THR A 324 12.12 -67.13 43.87
N SER A 325 13.07 -67.99 44.18
CA SER A 325 14.44 -67.87 43.65
C SER A 325 14.48 -68.07 42.13
N GLU A 326 13.67 -69.01 41.62
CA GLU A 326 13.53 -69.27 40.18
C GLU A 326 12.86 -68.12 39.43
N GLY A 327 11.83 -67.51 40.01
CA GLY A 327 11.12 -66.36 39.43
C GLY A 327 11.83 -65.00 39.64
N THR A 328 12.99 -64.99 40.30
CA THR A 328 13.82 -63.79 40.48
C THR A 328 14.84 -63.68 39.34
N GLU A 329 14.60 -62.77 38.41
CA GLU A 329 15.40 -62.63 37.19
C GLU A 329 15.86 -61.19 36.93
N LEU A 330 17.06 -61.09 36.34
CA LEU A 330 17.63 -59.86 35.84
C LEU A 330 16.99 -59.51 34.50
N LEU A 331 16.30 -58.38 34.44
CA LEU A 331 15.65 -57.91 33.21
C LEU A 331 16.63 -57.17 32.30
N LYS A 332 17.43 -56.28 32.88
CA LYS A 332 18.31 -55.38 32.13
C LYS A 332 19.51 -54.92 32.95
N VAL A 333 20.66 -54.85 32.29
CA VAL A 333 21.84 -54.09 32.72
C VAL A 333 22.10 -53.02 31.66
N PRO A 334 21.64 -51.78 31.86
CA PRO A 334 21.81 -50.72 30.88
C PRO A 334 23.28 -50.26 30.83
N TYR A 335 24.00 -50.30 31.96
CA TYR A 335 25.40 -49.86 32.02
C TYR A 335 26.32 -50.87 32.71
N LEU A 336 27.42 -51.25 32.03
CA LEU A 336 28.33 -52.34 32.42
C LEU A 336 29.42 -51.92 33.42
N THR A 337 29.09 -51.16 34.47
CA THR A 337 30.06 -50.80 35.53
C THR A 337 29.53 -51.07 36.94
N LYS A 338 30.44 -51.38 37.87
CA LYS A 338 30.12 -51.92 39.20
C LYS A 338 29.64 -50.90 40.25
N SER A 339 29.87 -49.60 40.04
CA SER A 339 29.74 -48.57 41.09
C SER A 339 28.71 -47.47 40.85
N TYR A 340 28.01 -47.48 39.72
CA TYR A 340 26.98 -46.48 39.44
C TYR A 340 25.60 -46.95 39.93
N THR A 341 24.70 -46.03 40.25
CA THR A 341 23.27 -46.32 40.49
C THR A 341 22.52 -46.03 39.18
N PRO A 342 22.40 -46.99 38.26
CA PRO A 342 21.86 -46.71 36.94
C PRO A 342 20.33 -46.65 36.92
N PHE A 343 19.63 -46.77 38.05
CA PHE A 343 18.17 -46.70 38.13
C PHE A 343 17.74 -45.78 39.27
N ARG A 344 16.69 -44.98 39.03
CA ARG A 344 15.98 -44.19 40.04
C ARG A 344 14.50 -44.02 39.67
N TYR A 345 13.69 -43.72 40.67
CA TYR A 345 12.30 -43.29 40.51
C TYR A 345 11.42 -44.33 39.83
N MET A 346 11.60 -45.60 40.22
CA MET A 346 10.74 -46.69 39.74
C MET A 346 9.28 -46.42 40.13
N THR A 347 8.46 -46.21 39.12
CA THR A 347 7.06 -45.83 39.30
C THR A 347 6.17 -46.77 38.49
N ASN A 348 5.21 -47.40 39.17
CA ASN A 348 4.19 -48.19 38.50
C ASN A 348 3.11 -47.24 37.96
N ILE A 349 3.00 -47.14 36.63
CA ILE A 349 1.96 -46.36 35.98
C ILE A 349 1.13 -47.30 35.10
N ASN A 350 -0.11 -47.55 35.53
CA ASN A 350 -1.07 -48.42 34.86
C ASN A 350 -0.50 -49.81 34.48
N GLY A 351 0.33 -50.39 35.34
CA GLY A 351 0.93 -51.71 35.13
C GLY A 351 2.19 -51.75 34.28
N THR A 352 2.67 -50.60 33.80
CA THR A 352 3.98 -50.45 33.16
C THR A 352 4.93 -49.77 34.14
N LEU A 353 6.16 -50.28 34.23
CA LEU A 353 7.19 -49.66 35.06
C LEU A 353 7.87 -48.54 34.27
N PHE A 354 7.82 -47.31 34.78
CA PHE A 354 8.60 -46.18 34.28
C PHE A 354 9.70 -45.82 35.28
N PHE A 355 10.87 -45.44 34.78
CA PHE A 355 12.02 -45.14 35.62
C PHE A 355 13.08 -44.34 34.87
N SER A 356 13.97 -43.70 35.63
CA SER A 356 15.20 -43.09 35.13
C SER A 356 16.27 -44.15 34.99
N ALA A 357 16.95 -44.26 33.83
CA ALA A 357 18.13 -45.12 33.72
C ALA A 357 19.25 -44.62 32.81
N ASN A 358 20.48 -45.02 33.15
CA ASN A 358 21.69 -44.68 32.42
C ASN A 358 22.29 -45.89 31.69
N ASP A 359 22.49 -45.75 30.37
CA ASP A 359 23.05 -46.78 29.48
C ASP A 359 24.56 -46.63 29.19
N GLY A 360 25.18 -45.57 29.71
CA GLY A 360 26.58 -45.23 29.51
C GLY A 360 26.86 -44.35 28.30
N THR A 361 25.88 -44.09 27.45
CA THR A 361 26.05 -43.28 26.23
C THR A 361 25.16 -42.04 26.22
N SER A 362 23.91 -42.16 26.69
CA SER A 362 22.90 -41.10 26.68
C SER A 362 22.67 -40.44 28.05
N GLY A 363 23.50 -40.73 29.05
CA GLY A 363 23.23 -40.25 30.41
C GLY A 363 22.00 -40.92 31.03
N MET A 364 21.39 -40.31 32.06
CA MET A 364 20.21 -40.84 32.76
C MET A 364 18.93 -40.30 32.12
N GLU A 365 18.23 -41.17 31.39
CA GLU A 365 17.07 -40.84 30.54
C GLU A 365 15.81 -41.60 30.97
N LEU A 366 14.70 -41.38 30.26
CA LEU A 366 13.42 -42.01 30.58
C LEU A 366 13.34 -43.40 29.97
N TRP A 367 13.05 -44.40 30.80
CA TRP A 367 12.91 -45.80 30.39
C TRP A 367 11.56 -46.37 30.83
N LYS A 368 11.13 -47.40 30.11
CA LYS A 368 9.95 -48.20 30.47
C LYS A 368 10.26 -49.69 30.44
N SER A 369 9.47 -50.48 31.18
CA SER A 369 9.48 -51.94 31.16
C SER A 369 8.07 -52.51 31.25
N ASP A 370 7.77 -53.46 30.36
CA ASP A 370 6.58 -54.33 30.41
C ASP A 370 6.83 -55.62 31.23
N GLY A 371 7.99 -55.72 31.89
CA GLY A 371 8.42 -56.91 32.61
C GLY A 371 9.20 -57.92 31.77
N THR A 372 9.48 -57.65 30.50
CA THR A 372 10.37 -58.47 29.66
C THR A 372 11.68 -57.74 29.36
N SER A 373 12.76 -58.48 29.13
CA SER A 373 14.05 -57.87 28.73
C SER A 373 13.96 -57.12 27.40
N SER A 374 13.10 -57.57 26.47
CA SER A 374 12.87 -56.92 25.18
C SER A 374 12.02 -55.65 25.28
N GLY A 375 11.02 -55.63 26.16
CA GLY A 375 10.18 -54.46 26.42
C GLY A 375 10.79 -53.48 27.42
N THR A 376 12.01 -53.76 27.91
CA THR A 376 12.79 -52.83 28.73
C THR A 376 13.68 -51.96 27.86
N VAL A 377 13.18 -50.77 27.52
CA VAL A 377 13.74 -49.86 26.51
C VAL A 377 13.70 -48.40 26.96
N MET A 378 14.62 -47.59 26.42
CA MET A 378 14.58 -46.13 26.54
C MET A 378 13.37 -45.62 25.76
N VAL A 379 12.62 -44.69 26.36
CA VAL A 379 11.48 -44.03 25.72
C VAL A 379 11.97 -42.93 24.79
N LYS A 380 12.82 -42.03 25.31
CA LYS A 380 13.45 -40.96 24.56
C LYS A 380 14.78 -40.58 25.22
N ASP A 381 15.76 -40.23 24.39
CA ASP A 381 16.96 -39.51 24.80
C ASP A 381 16.60 -38.01 24.83
N ILE A 382 16.14 -37.54 25.99
CA ILE A 382 15.55 -36.20 26.16
C ILE A 382 16.64 -35.13 26.16
N ASN A 383 17.81 -35.43 26.74
CA ASN A 383 18.96 -34.55 26.74
C ASN A 383 20.14 -35.22 26.01
N PRO A 384 20.22 -35.10 24.66
CA PRO A 384 21.19 -35.82 23.87
C PRO A 384 22.64 -35.63 24.35
N GLY A 385 23.34 -36.76 24.55
CA GLY A 385 24.75 -36.79 24.93
C GLY A 385 25.00 -37.51 26.25
N THR A 386 26.16 -37.31 26.86
CA THR A 386 26.53 -38.06 28.08
C THR A 386 25.92 -37.51 29.37
N TYR A 387 25.25 -36.36 29.31
CA TYR A 387 24.58 -35.72 30.44
C TYR A 387 23.10 -36.10 30.41
N GLY A 388 22.57 -36.64 31.52
CA GLY A 388 21.17 -37.08 31.57
C GLY A 388 20.14 -35.98 31.75
N SER A 389 18.89 -36.30 31.46
CA SER A 389 17.70 -35.50 31.76
C SER A 389 17.08 -35.78 33.15
N TYR A 390 17.53 -36.81 33.86
CA TYR A 390 17.07 -37.18 35.22
C TYR A 390 15.53 -37.23 35.38
N PRO A 391 14.80 -37.89 34.48
CA PRO A 391 13.35 -37.81 34.45
C PRO A 391 12.71 -38.43 35.69
N TYR A 392 11.70 -37.77 36.24
CA TYR A 392 10.93 -38.27 37.37
C TYR A 392 9.46 -38.48 36.98
N PRO A 393 9.05 -39.71 36.61
CA PRO A 393 7.66 -40.06 36.33
C PRO A 393 6.79 -39.88 37.57
N GLN A 394 5.73 -39.07 37.47
CA GLN A 394 4.91 -38.69 38.62
C GLN A 394 3.44 -39.05 38.45
N LEU A 395 2.83 -38.73 37.31
CA LEU A 395 1.37 -38.73 37.18
C LEU A 395 0.90 -39.30 35.85
N LEU A 396 -0.14 -40.15 35.87
CA LEU A 396 -0.95 -40.46 34.70
C LEU A 396 -2.16 -39.51 34.67
N PHE A 397 -2.28 -38.72 33.62
CA PHE A 397 -3.37 -37.77 33.43
C PHE A 397 -3.82 -37.81 31.98
N ASP A 398 -5.12 -37.95 31.77
CA ASP A 398 -5.77 -38.06 30.45
C ASP A 398 -5.10 -39.05 29.45
N GLY A 399 -4.59 -40.16 29.96
CA GLY A 399 -3.94 -41.20 29.15
C GLY A 399 -2.45 -40.96 28.86
N GLU A 400 -1.91 -39.79 29.22
CA GLU A 400 -0.50 -39.44 29.10
C GLU A 400 0.20 -39.41 30.47
N ILE A 401 1.50 -39.61 30.47
CA ILE A 401 2.34 -39.63 31.66
C ILE A 401 3.07 -38.31 31.75
N TYR A 402 2.86 -37.59 32.84
CA TYR A 402 3.52 -36.34 33.15
C TYR A 402 4.66 -36.55 34.14
N PHE A 403 5.79 -35.91 33.85
CA PHE A 403 7.05 -36.10 34.55
C PHE A 403 7.94 -34.86 34.44
N SER A 404 8.88 -34.70 35.37
CA SER A 404 9.86 -33.61 35.29
C SER A 404 11.12 -34.08 34.59
N ALA A 405 11.74 -33.30 33.70
CA ALA A 405 13.01 -33.65 33.08
C ALA A 405 13.86 -32.41 32.71
N TYR A 406 15.18 -32.58 32.76
CA TYR A 406 16.20 -31.57 32.53
C TYR A 406 16.69 -31.55 31.07
N THR A 407 16.81 -30.37 30.47
CA THR A 407 17.64 -30.14 29.25
C THR A 407 18.63 -29.00 29.48
N ASN A 408 19.67 -28.91 28.65
CA ASN A 408 20.61 -27.77 28.73
C ASN A 408 19.97 -26.44 28.33
N ALA A 409 18.88 -26.46 27.56
CA ALA A 409 18.20 -25.26 27.07
C ALA A 409 17.14 -24.74 28.05
N ASN A 410 16.41 -25.66 28.71
CA ASN A 410 15.23 -25.34 29.52
C ASN A 410 15.39 -25.68 31.01
N GLY A 411 16.48 -26.34 31.41
CA GLY A 411 16.59 -26.95 32.73
C GLY A 411 15.45 -27.94 33.03
N THR A 412 15.09 -28.12 34.31
CA THR A 412 14.10 -29.13 34.76
C THR A 412 12.69 -28.58 34.74
N GLU A 413 11.92 -29.03 33.75
CA GLU A 413 10.59 -28.51 33.42
C GLU A 413 9.56 -29.64 33.28
N ILE A 414 8.31 -29.31 32.90
CA ILE A 414 7.22 -30.29 32.76
C ILE A 414 7.29 -30.96 31.40
N TRP A 415 7.27 -32.29 31.39
CA TRP A 415 7.26 -33.13 30.19
C TRP A 415 6.09 -34.11 30.24
N LYS A 416 5.68 -34.57 29.06
CA LYS A 416 4.69 -35.65 28.91
C LYS A 416 5.18 -36.75 28.00
N THR A 417 4.61 -37.95 28.15
CA THR A 417 4.84 -39.09 27.27
C THR A 417 3.61 -40.02 27.20
N ASP A 418 3.31 -40.52 26.01
CA ASP A 418 2.42 -41.68 25.80
C ASP A 418 3.17 -43.03 25.91
N GLY A 419 4.47 -42.97 26.26
CA GLY A 419 5.39 -44.08 26.30
C GLY A 419 6.14 -44.32 24.99
N THR A 420 5.95 -43.51 23.96
CA THR A 420 6.73 -43.54 22.70
C THR A 420 7.72 -42.37 22.63
N SER A 421 8.72 -42.45 21.75
CA SER A 421 9.68 -41.36 21.57
C SER A 421 9.04 -40.12 20.94
N GLU A 422 8.14 -40.31 19.98
CA GLU A 422 7.43 -39.23 19.27
C GLU A 422 6.46 -38.50 20.20
N GLY A 423 5.69 -39.25 21.01
CA GLY A 423 4.79 -38.68 22.01
C GLY A 423 5.48 -38.14 23.26
N THR A 424 6.81 -38.14 23.34
CA THR A 424 7.55 -37.58 24.47
C THR A 424 8.01 -36.16 24.17
N MET A 425 7.46 -35.17 24.87
CA MET A 425 7.71 -33.75 24.58
C MET A 425 7.65 -32.89 25.83
N LEU A 426 8.31 -31.73 25.75
CA LEU A 426 8.17 -30.66 26.73
C LEU A 426 6.73 -30.15 26.70
N VAL A 427 6.11 -30.00 27.86
CA VAL A 427 4.74 -29.50 28.02
C VAL A 427 4.75 -28.01 28.24
N ALA A 428 5.63 -27.53 29.13
CA ALA A 428 5.75 -26.12 29.51
C ALA A 428 7.17 -25.84 30.02
N ASP A 429 7.80 -24.76 29.55
CA ASP A 429 9.00 -24.15 30.13
C ASP A 429 8.58 -23.11 31.18
N VAL A 430 8.20 -23.61 32.37
CA VAL A 430 7.59 -22.81 33.44
C VAL A 430 8.59 -21.79 33.99
N HIS A 431 9.88 -22.15 34.05
CA HIS A 431 10.95 -21.20 34.35
C HIS A 431 11.84 -20.96 33.11
N PRO A 432 11.49 -19.97 32.24
CA PRO A 432 12.12 -19.79 30.95
C PRO A 432 13.65 -19.84 30.92
N GLY A 433 14.18 -20.57 29.92
CA GLY A 433 15.61 -20.70 29.64
C GLY A 433 16.29 -21.72 30.56
N VAL A 434 17.59 -21.55 30.84
CA VAL A 434 18.40 -22.60 31.49
C VAL A 434 18.10 -22.86 32.99
N LYS A 435 17.05 -22.23 33.54
CA LYS A 435 16.68 -22.35 34.95
C LYS A 435 15.71 -23.52 35.11
N SER A 436 15.20 -23.77 36.31
CA SER A 436 14.39 -24.98 36.54
C SER A 436 13.23 -24.66 37.46
N SER A 437 12.03 -25.04 37.06
CA SER A 437 10.82 -24.94 37.87
C SER A 437 10.67 -26.08 38.88
N ASN A 438 11.38 -27.20 38.67
CA ASN A 438 11.34 -28.39 39.54
C ASN A 438 9.91 -28.89 39.85
N PRO A 439 9.11 -29.22 38.82
CA PRO A 439 7.68 -29.40 39.01
C PRO A 439 7.35 -30.67 39.79
N TYR A 440 6.40 -30.56 40.72
CA TYR A 440 5.78 -31.70 41.42
C TYR A 440 4.29 -31.74 41.12
N MET A 441 3.87 -32.72 40.31
CA MET A 441 2.54 -32.83 39.71
C MET A 441 1.64 -33.81 40.45
N PHE A 442 0.36 -33.47 40.52
CA PHE A 442 -0.70 -34.28 41.10
C PHE A 442 -2.07 -33.95 40.47
N ASN A 443 -3.04 -34.85 40.61
CA ASN A 443 -4.37 -34.67 40.02
C ASN A 443 -5.37 -34.24 41.10
N VAL A 444 -6.06 -33.12 40.87
CA VAL A 444 -7.13 -32.63 41.75
C VAL A 444 -8.42 -32.52 40.97
N ASN A 445 -9.39 -33.41 41.26
CA ASN A 445 -10.70 -33.44 40.61
C ASN A 445 -10.68 -33.46 39.06
N GLY A 446 -9.69 -34.13 38.47
CA GLY A 446 -9.54 -34.17 37.02
C GLY A 446 -8.80 -32.95 36.45
N ASN A 447 -8.13 -32.16 37.28
CA ASN A 447 -7.21 -31.11 36.85
C ASN A 447 -5.77 -31.54 37.17
N LEU A 448 -4.85 -31.33 36.24
CA LEU A 448 -3.42 -31.47 36.50
C LEU A 448 -2.94 -30.20 37.23
N ILE A 449 -2.57 -30.36 38.49
CA ILE A 449 -2.02 -29.32 39.34
C ILE A 449 -0.56 -29.64 39.60
N PHE A 450 0.29 -28.61 39.69
CA PHE A 450 1.68 -28.80 40.04
C PHE A 450 2.21 -27.68 40.91
N ILE A 451 3.22 -28.00 41.71
CA ILE A 451 4.05 -27.01 42.42
C ILE A 451 5.26 -26.73 41.55
N GLY A 452 5.60 -25.47 41.31
CA GLY A 452 6.76 -25.10 40.51
C GLY A 452 7.21 -23.66 40.73
N THR A 453 8.50 -23.41 40.47
CA THR A 453 9.11 -22.08 40.54
C THR A 453 9.02 -21.37 39.20
N ASP A 454 8.69 -20.07 39.20
CA ASP A 454 8.91 -19.21 38.03
C ASP A 454 9.74 -17.96 38.39
N ALA A 455 9.99 -17.09 37.40
CA ALA A 455 10.75 -15.85 37.61
C ALA A 455 9.92 -14.70 38.20
N THR A 456 8.59 -14.76 38.14
CA THR A 456 7.68 -13.64 38.40
C THR A 456 7.05 -13.73 39.79
N TYR A 457 6.53 -14.91 40.12
CA TYR A 457 5.79 -15.24 41.33
C TYR A 457 6.60 -16.14 42.27
N GLY A 458 7.62 -16.85 41.79
CA GLY A 458 8.45 -17.73 42.60
C GLY A 458 7.84 -19.12 42.79
N ASP A 459 8.00 -19.72 43.97
CA ASP A 459 7.46 -21.07 44.27
C ASP A 459 5.95 -21.02 44.50
N GLU A 460 5.19 -21.47 43.49
CA GLU A 460 3.74 -21.34 43.45
C GLU A 460 3.01 -22.64 43.09
N LEU A 461 1.69 -22.61 43.28
CA LEU A 461 0.76 -23.67 42.89
C LEU A 461 0.16 -23.32 41.53
N TRP A 462 0.26 -24.24 40.57
CA TRP A 462 -0.13 -24.02 39.19
C TRP A 462 -1.14 -25.06 38.73
N ARG A 463 -2.02 -24.68 37.80
CA ARG A 463 -2.88 -25.60 37.04
C ARG A 463 -2.44 -25.61 35.59
N LEU A 464 -2.26 -26.80 35.02
CA LEU A 464 -2.07 -26.94 33.58
C LEU A 464 -3.45 -26.93 32.91
N ALA A 465 -3.73 -25.93 32.08
CA ALA A 465 -4.97 -25.81 31.32
C ALA A 465 -4.71 -26.07 29.83
N PRO A 466 -5.68 -26.66 29.09
CA PRO A 466 -5.62 -26.68 27.64
C PRO A 466 -5.45 -25.26 27.11
N ASP A 467 -4.69 -25.11 26.03
CA ASP A 467 -4.71 -23.88 25.27
C ASP A 467 -6.11 -23.68 24.67
N GLU A 468 -6.78 -22.58 25.02
CA GLU A 468 -8.09 -22.18 24.50
C GLU A 468 -7.99 -20.93 23.61
N THR A 469 -6.78 -20.43 23.33
CA THR A 469 -6.59 -19.27 22.45
C THR A 469 -6.61 -19.70 21.00
N ALA A 470 -7.52 -19.11 20.22
CA ALA A 470 -7.55 -19.34 18.79
C ALA A 470 -6.38 -18.60 18.12
N PRO A 471 -5.71 -19.22 17.12
CA PRO A 471 -4.73 -18.51 16.33
C PRO A 471 -5.42 -17.38 15.56
N THR A 472 -4.76 -16.23 15.53
CA THR A 472 -5.16 -15.06 14.72
C THR A 472 -4.28 -14.95 13.50
N LEU A 473 -4.80 -14.36 12.43
CA LEU A 473 -4.07 -14.12 11.19
C LEU A 473 -4.06 -12.63 10.84
N GLU A 474 -2.91 -12.13 10.43
CA GLU A 474 -2.74 -10.84 9.79
C GLU A 474 -2.25 -11.05 8.35
N ILE A 475 -3.08 -10.69 7.38
CA ILE A 475 -2.75 -10.69 5.95
C ILE A 475 -2.26 -9.29 5.58
N THR A 476 -1.03 -9.20 5.08
CA THR A 476 -0.43 -7.92 4.68
C THR A 476 0.06 -7.98 3.22
N PRO A 477 -0.49 -7.16 2.30
CA PRO A 477 0.07 -6.97 0.96
C PRO A 477 1.33 -6.10 1.01
N ASP A 478 2.18 -6.21 -0.01
CA ASP A 478 3.41 -5.41 -0.20
C ASP A 478 3.20 -3.91 -0.52
N GLY A 479 2.00 -3.38 -0.24
CA GLY A 479 1.61 -1.99 -0.44
C GLY A 479 0.08 -1.82 -0.35
N THR A 480 -0.40 -0.58 -0.43
CA THR A 480 -1.85 -0.28 -0.44
C THR A 480 -2.38 0.02 -1.85
N THR A 481 -1.53 0.54 -2.74
CA THR A 481 -1.76 0.74 -4.18
C THR A 481 -0.47 0.41 -4.93
N THR A 482 -0.53 -0.34 -6.03
CA THR A 482 0.68 -0.83 -6.73
C THR A 482 0.43 -1.13 -8.22
N ASN A 483 1.47 -1.00 -9.04
CA ASN A 483 1.50 -1.49 -10.42
C ASN A 483 2.31 -2.81 -10.57
N ASN A 484 2.82 -3.35 -9.46
CA ASN A 484 3.59 -4.60 -9.45
C ASN A 484 2.72 -5.82 -9.77
N SER A 485 3.23 -6.72 -10.61
CA SER A 485 2.60 -7.99 -10.94
C SER A 485 3.66 -9.08 -11.07
N PRO A 486 3.65 -10.14 -10.23
CA PRO A 486 2.68 -10.43 -9.17
C PRO A 486 2.81 -9.53 -7.92
N ILE A 487 1.73 -9.44 -7.13
CA ILE A 487 1.67 -8.81 -5.80
C ILE A 487 1.97 -9.87 -4.74
N THR A 488 2.83 -9.56 -3.77
CA THR A 488 3.11 -10.47 -2.65
C THR A 488 2.20 -10.19 -1.46
N PHE A 489 1.50 -11.21 -0.99
CA PHE A 489 0.77 -11.18 0.28
C PHE A 489 1.50 -12.01 1.32
N THR A 490 1.72 -11.45 2.50
CA THR A 490 2.27 -12.14 3.68
C THR A 490 1.12 -12.51 4.61
N PHE A 491 1.15 -13.72 5.14
CA PHE A 491 0.21 -14.24 6.13
C PHE A 491 1.03 -14.46 7.40
N GLN A 492 0.76 -13.65 8.42
CA GLN A 492 1.39 -13.78 9.74
C GLN A 492 0.36 -14.36 10.71
N PHE A 493 0.61 -15.56 11.20
CA PHE A 493 -0.18 -16.14 12.27
C PHE A 493 0.39 -15.68 13.63
N SER A 494 -0.45 -15.60 14.67
CA SER A 494 0.00 -15.32 16.04
C SER A 494 0.80 -16.44 16.67
N GLU A 495 0.74 -17.64 16.07
CA GLU A 495 1.41 -18.87 16.49
C GLU A 495 1.50 -19.87 15.32
N GLU A 496 2.18 -21.00 15.55
CA GLU A 496 2.33 -22.07 14.55
C GLU A 496 0.97 -22.69 14.19
N ILE A 497 0.71 -22.81 12.88
CA ILE A 497 -0.53 -23.34 12.34
C ILE A 497 -0.29 -24.66 11.60
N VAL A 498 -1.19 -25.62 11.73
CA VAL A 498 -1.17 -26.89 10.97
C VAL A 498 -2.26 -26.93 9.92
N ASN A 499 -2.06 -27.77 8.89
CA ASN A 499 -2.98 -28.02 7.78
C ASN A 499 -3.32 -26.81 6.87
N PHE A 500 -2.63 -25.67 7.00
CA PHE A 500 -2.83 -24.51 6.11
C PHE A 500 -2.24 -24.73 4.71
N THR A 501 -3.07 -24.59 3.67
CA THR A 501 -2.71 -24.81 2.27
C THR A 501 -3.23 -23.71 1.35
N VAL A 502 -2.80 -23.70 0.09
CA VAL A 502 -3.24 -22.70 -0.90
C VAL A 502 -4.74 -22.80 -1.24
N ASP A 503 -5.36 -23.95 -0.95
CA ASP A 503 -6.79 -24.16 -1.16
C ASP A 503 -7.65 -23.41 -0.12
N ASP A 504 -7.07 -23.09 1.04
CA ASP A 504 -7.73 -22.37 2.15
C ASP A 504 -7.82 -20.86 1.94
N ILE A 505 -7.04 -20.34 0.99
CA ILE A 505 -6.98 -18.93 0.65
C ILE A 505 -8.03 -18.62 -0.41
N ASN A 506 -8.75 -17.51 -0.34
CA ASN A 506 -9.60 -17.01 -1.42
C ASN A 506 -9.00 -15.74 -2.02
N VAL A 507 -9.03 -15.64 -3.36
CA VAL A 507 -8.52 -14.48 -4.10
C VAL A 507 -9.58 -13.98 -5.06
N THR A 508 -9.88 -12.67 -5.01
CA THR A 508 -10.70 -11.97 -5.99
C THR A 508 -9.90 -10.86 -6.65
N GLY A 509 -10.13 -10.61 -7.94
CA GLY A 509 -9.37 -9.60 -8.72
C GLY A 509 -8.03 -10.10 -9.29
N GLY A 510 -7.61 -11.32 -8.96
CA GLY A 510 -6.39 -11.94 -9.48
C GLY A 510 -6.42 -13.47 -9.44
N THR A 511 -5.29 -14.08 -9.81
CA THR A 511 -5.08 -15.54 -9.76
C THR A 511 -4.01 -15.90 -8.74
N LYS A 512 -4.28 -16.93 -7.94
CA LYS A 512 -3.33 -17.49 -6.95
C LYS A 512 -2.09 -18.05 -7.64
N GLY A 513 -0.92 -17.66 -7.15
CA GLY A 513 0.38 -18.24 -7.50
C GLY A 513 0.82 -19.31 -6.51
N THR A 514 2.11 -19.34 -6.20
CA THR A 514 2.69 -20.33 -5.28
C THR A 514 2.59 -19.84 -3.85
N LEU A 515 2.04 -20.66 -2.94
CA LEU A 515 2.13 -20.46 -1.50
C LEU A 515 3.49 -20.97 -1.02
N MET A 516 4.26 -20.12 -0.36
CA MET A 516 5.57 -20.46 0.20
C MET A 516 5.55 -20.25 1.71
N MET A 517 5.90 -21.30 2.45
CA MET A 517 6.18 -21.22 3.88
C MET A 517 7.55 -20.56 4.06
N VAL A 518 7.60 -19.49 4.85
CA VAL A 518 8.84 -18.78 5.22
C VAL A 518 9.43 -19.43 6.48
N ASP A 519 8.57 -19.66 7.46
CA ASP A 519 8.81 -20.38 8.71
C ASP A 519 7.47 -20.96 9.24
N GLU A 520 7.42 -21.39 10.50
CA GLU A 520 6.31 -22.13 11.10
C GLU A 520 5.02 -21.29 11.27
N ASP A 521 5.11 -19.95 11.34
CA ASP A 521 3.97 -19.02 11.53
C ASP A 521 3.82 -17.99 10.39
N THR A 522 4.71 -17.99 9.39
CA THR A 522 4.70 -17.02 8.29
C THR A 522 4.67 -17.66 6.91
N TYR A 523 3.72 -17.22 6.08
CA TYR A 523 3.57 -17.67 4.69
C TYR A 523 3.54 -16.48 3.72
N THR A 524 3.89 -16.73 2.47
CA THR A 524 3.76 -15.75 1.38
C THR A 524 3.03 -16.35 0.19
N LEU A 525 2.15 -15.57 -0.43
CA LEU A 525 1.44 -15.91 -1.67
C LEU A 525 1.68 -14.82 -2.71
N GLU A 526 2.18 -15.22 -3.87
CA GLU A 526 2.18 -14.36 -5.05
C GLU A 526 0.79 -14.39 -5.71
N VAL A 527 0.20 -13.22 -5.96
CA VAL A 527 -1.10 -13.06 -6.65
C VAL A 527 -0.89 -12.25 -7.92
N THR A 528 -1.28 -12.81 -9.07
CA THR A 528 -1.24 -12.07 -10.35
C THR A 528 -2.56 -11.35 -10.57
N PRO A 529 -2.61 -10.00 -10.58
CA PRO A 529 -3.83 -9.24 -10.85
C PRO A 529 -4.37 -9.51 -12.26
N SER A 530 -5.69 -9.44 -12.43
CA SER A 530 -6.35 -9.74 -13.70
C SER A 530 -6.71 -8.50 -14.54
N ALA A 531 -6.87 -7.35 -13.88
CA ALA A 531 -7.11 -6.03 -14.45
C ALA A 531 -6.92 -4.98 -13.33
N ASP A 532 -6.88 -3.70 -13.68
CA ASP A 532 -6.88 -2.60 -12.72
C ASP A 532 -8.12 -2.69 -11.80
N GLY A 533 -7.93 -2.37 -10.52
CA GLY A 533 -8.92 -2.44 -9.47
C GLY A 533 -8.48 -3.24 -8.25
N SER A 534 -9.44 -3.56 -7.39
CA SER A 534 -9.15 -4.22 -6.11
C SER A 534 -8.77 -5.69 -6.28
N VAL A 535 -7.63 -6.07 -5.69
CA VAL A 535 -7.22 -7.45 -5.47
C VAL A 535 -7.38 -7.74 -3.98
N THR A 536 -8.24 -8.70 -3.64
CA THR A 536 -8.51 -9.08 -2.26
C THR A 536 -8.07 -10.52 -2.03
N VAL A 537 -7.37 -10.74 -0.93
CA VAL A 537 -6.97 -12.05 -0.42
C VAL A 537 -7.62 -12.22 0.93
N SER A 538 -8.27 -13.36 1.16
CA SER A 538 -8.95 -13.65 2.43
C SER A 538 -8.77 -15.11 2.81
N VAL A 539 -8.69 -15.38 4.11
CA VAL A 539 -8.74 -16.71 4.68
C VAL A 539 -9.96 -16.77 5.60
N ALA A 540 -10.76 -17.82 5.51
CA ALA A 540 -12.01 -17.93 6.28
C ALA A 540 -11.74 -18.49 7.69
N ASP A 541 -12.73 -18.37 8.58
CA ASP A 541 -12.66 -18.99 9.90
C ASP A 541 -12.56 -20.51 9.74
N ASP A 542 -11.96 -21.17 10.73
CA ASP A 542 -11.90 -22.64 10.84
C ASP A 542 -11.13 -23.34 9.69
N THR A 543 -10.41 -22.61 8.83
CA THR A 543 -9.68 -23.22 7.70
C THR A 543 -8.37 -23.86 8.10
N ALA A 544 -7.81 -23.45 9.24
CA ALA A 544 -6.61 -24.01 9.82
C ALA A 544 -6.77 -24.07 11.34
N GLU A 545 -5.89 -24.81 11.99
CA GLU A 545 -5.90 -24.99 13.44
C GLU A 545 -4.46 -24.88 13.97
N ASP A 546 -4.30 -24.46 15.22
CA ASP A 546 -3.01 -24.54 15.89
C ASP A 546 -2.69 -26.01 16.26
N THR A 547 -1.56 -26.24 16.92
CA THR A 547 -1.18 -27.58 17.38
C THR A 547 -2.05 -28.11 18.52
N ALA A 548 -2.82 -27.24 19.20
CA ALA A 548 -3.79 -27.60 20.24
C ALA A 548 -5.19 -27.92 19.68
N GLY A 549 -5.43 -27.65 18.40
CA GLY A 549 -6.71 -27.83 17.70
C GLY A 549 -7.66 -26.65 17.82
N ASN A 550 -7.20 -25.48 18.27
CA ASN A 550 -8.02 -24.26 18.23
C ASN A 550 -8.12 -23.75 16.80
N LEU A 551 -9.33 -23.36 16.40
CA LEU A 551 -9.66 -23.00 15.02
C LEU A 551 -9.30 -21.54 14.73
N LEU A 552 -8.72 -21.31 13.56
CA LEU A 552 -8.28 -20.00 13.08
C LEU A 552 -9.40 -18.96 13.00
N GLU A 553 -9.12 -17.73 13.45
CA GLU A 553 -9.93 -16.54 13.14
C GLU A 553 -9.57 -15.96 11.77
N SER A 554 -10.60 -15.67 10.95
CA SER A 554 -10.43 -15.14 9.59
C SER A 554 -9.75 -13.79 9.53
N ASP A 555 -9.12 -13.53 8.39
CA ASP A 555 -8.66 -12.20 8.01
C ASP A 555 -8.75 -11.99 6.49
N SER A 556 -8.74 -10.72 6.08
CA SER A 556 -8.74 -10.33 4.68
C SER A 556 -7.97 -9.04 4.46
N ALA A 557 -7.20 -8.99 3.38
CA ALA A 557 -6.53 -7.79 2.93
C ALA A 557 -6.88 -7.45 1.49
N THR A 558 -6.96 -6.15 1.20
CA THR A 558 -7.22 -5.64 -0.15
C THR A 558 -6.14 -4.64 -0.53
N VAL A 559 -5.64 -4.77 -1.75
CA VAL A 559 -4.73 -3.84 -2.40
C VAL A 559 -5.36 -3.35 -3.70
N THR A 560 -5.12 -2.10 -4.08
CA THR A 560 -5.53 -1.58 -5.39
C THR A 560 -4.42 -1.81 -6.39
N TYR A 561 -4.67 -2.64 -7.41
CA TYR A 561 -3.77 -2.78 -8.55
C TYR A 561 -4.12 -1.73 -9.61
N ASP A 562 -3.12 -1.00 -10.08
CA ASP A 562 -3.29 -0.03 -11.16
C ASP A 562 -2.06 -0.04 -12.07
N SER A 563 -2.25 -0.50 -13.29
CA SER A 563 -1.22 -0.56 -14.34
C SER A 563 -1.40 0.51 -15.42
N THR A 564 -2.44 1.35 -15.30
CA THR A 564 -2.72 2.38 -16.29
C THR A 564 -1.87 3.61 -15.98
N ALA A 565 -1.11 4.07 -16.97
CA ALA A 565 -0.31 5.28 -16.85
C ALA A 565 -1.19 6.55 -16.95
N PRO A 566 -0.89 7.61 -16.18
CA PRO A 566 -1.59 8.88 -16.31
C PRO A 566 -1.36 9.50 -17.69
N SER A 567 -2.44 9.71 -18.44
CA SER A 567 -2.40 10.41 -19.73
C SER A 567 -2.50 11.92 -19.52
N LEU A 568 -1.86 12.70 -20.39
CA LEU A 568 -1.86 14.17 -20.35
C LEU A 568 -2.58 14.73 -21.58
N GLU A 569 -3.45 15.71 -21.36
CA GLU A 569 -4.07 16.54 -22.38
C GLU A 569 -3.70 18.01 -22.14
N ILE A 570 -3.17 18.69 -23.17
CA ILE A 570 -2.78 20.10 -23.08
C ILE A 570 -3.73 20.97 -23.92
N THR A 571 -4.28 22.03 -23.32
CA THR A 571 -5.18 22.98 -24.00
C THR A 571 -4.75 24.43 -23.78
N PRO A 572 -5.06 25.38 -24.68
CA PRO A 572 -5.66 25.18 -26.00
C PRO A 572 -4.65 24.63 -27.03
N ASP A 573 -5.13 23.89 -28.03
CA ASP A 573 -4.33 23.38 -29.16
C ASP A 573 -5.02 23.68 -30.50
N GLY A 574 -4.22 23.98 -31.52
CA GLY A 574 -4.67 24.26 -32.89
C GLY A 574 -5.43 25.57 -33.07
N THR A 575 -5.32 26.52 -32.14
CA THR A 575 -6.07 27.79 -32.18
C THR A 575 -5.19 28.98 -32.61
N THR A 576 -5.81 30.05 -33.08
CA THR A 576 -5.16 31.36 -33.33
C THR A 576 -5.67 32.39 -32.32
N THR A 577 -4.78 33.17 -31.71
CA THR A 577 -5.16 34.19 -30.72
C THR A 577 -4.28 35.44 -30.79
N PRO A 578 -4.85 36.64 -30.54
CA PRO A 578 -4.08 37.87 -30.31
C PRO A 578 -3.71 38.07 -28.83
N THR A 579 -4.11 37.14 -27.95
CA THR A 579 -3.94 37.28 -26.51
C THR A 579 -2.51 36.94 -26.08
N SER A 580 -1.92 37.77 -25.21
CA SER A 580 -0.63 37.55 -24.58
C SER A 580 -0.66 38.01 -23.12
N PRO A 581 -0.29 37.16 -22.14
CA PRO A 581 0.16 35.77 -22.29
C PRO A 581 -0.97 34.80 -22.68
N ILE A 582 -0.60 33.65 -23.26
CA ILE A 582 -1.47 32.51 -23.58
C ILE A 582 -1.44 31.56 -22.37
N THR A 583 -2.57 31.32 -21.73
CA THR A 583 -2.67 30.36 -20.63
C THR A 583 -2.88 28.95 -21.19
N PHE A 584 -1.92 28.06 -20.98
CA PHE A 584 -2.05 26.63 -21.22
C PHE A 584 -2.51 25.89 -19.95
N THR A 585 -3.38 24.90 -20.12
CA THR A 585 -3.85 23.99 -19.08
C THR A 585 -3.36 22.58 -19.40
N PHE A 586 -2.77 21.93 -18.41
CA PHE A 586 -2.26 20.56 -18.46
C PHE A 586 -3.19 19.72 -17.59
N GLN A 587 -3.97 18.85 -18.22
CA GLN A 587 -4.92 17.97 -17.55
C GLN A 587 -4.39 16.53 -17.61
N PHE A 588 -4.00 15.98 -16.47
CA PHE A 588 -3.75 14.55 -16.35
C PHE A 588 -5.09 13.81 -16.20
N SER A 589 -5.16 12.55 -16.64
CA SER A 589 -6.36 11.70 -16.48
C SER A 589 -6.63 11.29 -15.03
N GLU A 590 -5.68 11.54 -14.14
CA GLU A 590 -5.71 11.27 -12.71
C GLU A 590 -4.64 12.09 -11.98
N VAL A 591 -4.66 12.02 -10.64
CA VAL A 591 -3.75 12.77 -9.78
C VAL A 591 -2.32 12.29 -9.95
N VAL A 592 -1.39 13.23 -10.19
CA VAL A 592 0.03 12.94 -10.35
C VAL A 592 0.89 13.69 -9.33
N THR A 593 2.11 13.21 -9.14
CA THR A 593 3.17 13.84 -8.36
C THR A 593 4.43 14.00 -9.22
N GLY A 594 5.30 14.94 -8.86
CA GLY A 594 6.58 15.15 -9.55
C GLY A 594 6.54 16.17 -10.70
N PHE A 595 5.37 16.49 -11.26
CA PHE A 595 5.25 17.46 -12.35
C PHE A 595 5.59 18.90 -11.89
N ILE A 596 6.62 19.48 -12.49
CA ILE A 596 7.10 20.84 -12.21
C ILE A 596 7.29 21.65 -13.51
N GLU A 597 7.42 22.98 -13.38
CA GLU A 597 7.63 23.88 -14.52
C GLU A 597 8.83 23.48 -15.41
N GLY A 598 9.87 22.88 -14.81
CA GLY A 598 11.06 22.42 -15.52
C GLY A 598 10.82 21.28 -16.52
N ASP A 599 9.68 20.59 -16.42
CA ASP A 599 9.30 19.48 -17.31
C ASP A 599 8.63 19.97 -18.60
N ILE A 600 8.30 21.26 -18.67
CA ILE A 600 7.61 21.89 -19.79
C ILE A 600 8.63 22.55 -20.72
N SER A 601 8.64 22.12 -21.98
CA SER A 601 9.42 22.75 -23.04
C SER A 601 8.54 23.70 -23.85
N ILE A 602 9.04 24.91 -24.11
CA ILE A 602 8.29 25.98 -24.78
C ILE A 602 9.08 26.46 -25.99
N THR A 603 8.39 26.67 -27.12
CA THR A 603 8.95 27.30 -28.32
C THR A 603 8.19 28.58 -28.67
N ASN A 604 8.91 29.58 -29.22
CA ASN A 604 8.39 30.92 -29.54
C ASN A 604 7.68 31.65 -28.37
N GLY A 605 8.07 31.36 -27.13
CA GLY A 605 7.53 32.04 -25.96
C GLY A 605 8.35 31.77 -24.71
N SER A 606 7.98 32.42 -23.61
CA SER A 606 8.53 32.18 -22.27
C SER A 606 7.41 31.94 -21.26
N GLY A 607 7.55 30.89 -20.46
CA GLY A 607 6.62 30.52 -19.40
C GLY A 607 6.72 31.42 -18.17
N SER A 608 5.59 31.55 -17.46
CA SER A 608 5.44 32.22 -16.18
C SER A 608 4.18 31.71 -15.47
N ASN A 609 4.03 32.01 -14.18
CA ASN A 609 2.85 31.67 -13.37
C ASN A 609 2.45 30.18 -13.41
N PHE A 610 3.43 29.27 -13.45
CA PHE A 610 3.14 27.84 -13.32
C PHE A 610 2.47 27.56 -11.97
N MET A 611 1.29 26.94 -12.00
CA MET A 611 0.48 26.71 -10.81
C MET A 611 -0.29 25.40 -10.92
N ALA A 612 -0.29 24.60 -9.85
CA ALA A 612 -1.22 23.49 -9.68
C ALA A 612 -2.60 24.06 -9.29
N VAL A 613 -3.62 23.73 -10.07
CA VAL A 613 -5.02 24.08 -9.76
C VAL A 613 -5.57 23.09 -8.74
N ASP A 614 -5.30 21.81 -8.96
CA ASP A 614 -5.55 20.70 -8.05
C ASP A 614 -4.51 19.59 -8.30
N GLY A 615 -4.82 18.33 -7.98
CA GLY A 615 -3.89 17.21 -8.07
C GLY A 615 -3.66 16.65 -9.48
N ASP A 616 -4.52 16.96 -10.44
CA ASP A 616 -4.42 16.49 -11.83
C ASP A 616 -4.41 17.62 -12.88
N THR A 617 -4.68 18.86 -12.45
CA THR A 617 -4.78 20.02 -13.35
C THR A 617 -3.74 21.09 -13.00
N TYR A 618 -3.00 21.55 -14.01
CA TYR A 618 -1.99 22.61 -13.88
C TYR A 618 -2.17 23.67 -14.96
N THR A 619 -1.70 24.89 -14.70
CA THR A 619 -1.73 25.99 -15.67
C THR A 619 -0.37 26.66 -15.82
N LEU A 620 -0.06 27.16 -17.02
CA LEU A 620 1.13 27.96 -17.33
C LEU A 620 0.77 29.13 -18.25
N ASP A 621 1.20 30.34 -17.90
CA ASP A 621 1.09 31.51 -18.77
C ASP A 621 2.33 31.62 -19.67
N VAL A 622 2.14 31.51 -20.98
CA VAL A 622 3.21 31.61 -21.99
C VAL A 622 3.12 32.96 -22.71
N THR A 623 4.13 33.80 -22.55
CA THR A 623 4.25 35.08 -23.29
C THR A 623 4.92 34.82 -24.64
N PRO A 624 4.25 35.01 -25.79
CA PRO A 624 4.85 34.83 -27.12
C PRO A 624 5.98 35.82 -27.39
N THR A 625 7.05 35.38 -28.08
CA THR A 625 8.19 36.26 -28.41
C THR A 625 8.06 36.99 -29.75
N ALA A 626 7.30 36.42 -30.69
CA ALA A 626 6.99 36.99 -31.99
C ALA A 626 5.67 36.40 -32.51
N ALA A 627 5.09 37.03 -33.54
CA ALA A 627 3.97 36.44 -34.28
C ALA A 627 4.36 35.07 -34.84
N GLY A 628 3.43 34.11 -34.82
CA GLY A 628 3.64 32.73 -35.25
C GLY A 628 3.30 31.69 -34.18
N THR A 629 3.58 30.42 -34.48
CA THR A 629 3.22 29.29 -33.62
C THR A 629 4.04 29.26 -32.32
N VAL A 630 3.34 29.14 -31.20
CA VAL A 630 3.85 28.87 -29.86
C VAL A 630 3.50 27.42 -29.53
N THR A 631 4.49 26.60 -29.17
CA THR A 631 4.27 25.19 -28.78
C THR A 631 4.74 24.95 -27.37
N VAL A 632 3.92 24.26 -26.57
CA VAL A 632 4.29 23.68 -25.28
C VAL A 632 4.31 22.16 -25.41
N MET A 633 5.29 21.50 -24.79
CA MET A 633 5.43 20.05 -24.81
C MET A 633 5.93 19.54 -23.46
N VAL A 634 5.31 18.46 -23.01
CA VAL A 634 5.66 17.71 -21.79
C VAL A 634 6.04 16.29 -22.20
N ALA A 635 7.19 15.81 -21.74
CA ALA A 635 7.66 14.46 -22.06
C ALA A 635 6.93 13.38 -21.23
N SER A 636 7.07 12.11 -21.63
CA SER A 636 6.73 10.99 -20.75
C SER A 636 7.72 10.89 -19.59
N GLU A 637 7.34 10.18 -18.52
CA GLU A 637 8.22 9.86 -17.37
C GLU A 637 8.67 11.09 -16.54
N VAL A 638 7.88 12.16 -16.54
CA VAL A 638 8.15 13.38 -15.73
C VAL A 638 7.23 13.50 -14.52
N ALA A 639 6.09 12.79 -14.53
CA ALA A 639 5.12 12.75 -13.45
C ALA A 639 4.65 11.32 -13.21
N GLN A 640 4.26 11.01 -11.98
CA GLN A 640 3.83 9.67 -11.56
C GLN A 640 2.53 9.71 -10.78
N ASP A 641 1.67 8.72 -10.98
CA ASP A 641 0.47 8.51 -10.17
C ASP A 641 0.79 7.90 -8.77
N ALA A 642 -0.24 7.53 -8.02
CA ALA A 642 -0.10 6.89 -6.71
C ALA A 642 0.42 5.43 -6.77
N ALA A 643 0.25 4.75 -7.91
CA ALA A 643 0.74 3.40 -8.16
C ALA A 643 2.18 3.37 -8.71
N MET A 644 2.79 4.55 -8.90
CA MET A 644 4.10 4.77 -9.51
C MET A 644 4.15 4.45 -11.01
N ASN A 645 3.04 4.59 -11.73
CA ASN A 645 3.06 4.60 -13.19
C ASN A 645 3.54 5.97 -13.70
N ASP A 646 4.50 5.95 -14.62
CA ASP A 646 5.01 7.13 -15.30
C ASP A 646 4.00 7.67 -16.33
N ASN A 647 3.84 8.99 -16.40
CA ASN A 647 2.91 9.62 -17.34
C ASN A 647 3.28 9.40 -18.81
N THR A 648 2.28 9.45 -19.69
CA THR A 648 2.51 9.62 -21.13
C THR A 648 2.55 11.11 -21.48
N GLY A 649 3.57 11.55 -22.23
CA GLY A 649 3.72 12.95 -22.65
C GLY A 649 2.69 13.43 -23.68
N ASP A 650 2.61 14.75 -23.85
CA ASP A 650 1.70 15.42 -24.80
C ASP A 650 2.28 16.78 -25.26
N SER A 651 1.72 17.36 -26.32
CA SER A 651 2.10 18.68 -26.84
C SER A 651 0.91 19.45 -27.40
N ALA A 652 0.88 20.77 -27.18
CA ALA A 652 -0.11 21.67 -27.75
C ALA A 652 0.54 22.89 -28.43
N SER A 653 -0.13 23.42 -29.44
CA SER A 653 0.31 24.54 -30.26
C SER A 653 -0.76 25.60 -30.46
N VAL A 654 -0.38 26.87 -30.38
CA VAL A 654 -1.26 28.03 -30.61
C VAL A 654 -0.55 29.02 -31.52
N THR A 655 -1.22 29.52 -32.54
CA THR A 655 -0.69 30.58 -33.41
C THR A 655 -0.98 31.94 -32.80
N TYR A 656 0.06 32.69 -32.43
CA TYR A 656 -0.08 34.06 -31.95
C TYR A 656 -0.07 35.05 -33.13
N SER A 657 -1.14 35.85 -33.29
CA SER A 657 -1.25 36.89 -34.32
C SER A 657 -1.68 38.24 -33.71
N PRO A 658 -0.85 39.30 -33.78
CA PRO A 658 -1.18 40.62 -33.23
C PRO A 658 -1.93 41.54 -34.20
N PHE A 659 -2.43 41.03 -35.33
CA PHE A 659 -3.15 41.80 -36.34
C PHE A 659 -4.60 41.30 -36.49
N GLU A 660 -5.50 42.20 -36.89
CA GLU A 660 -6.87 41.89 -37.28
C GLU A 660 -7.03 42.09 -38.80
N GLU A 661 -7.40 41.02 -39.49
CA GLU A 661 -7.75 41.06 -40.90
C GLU A 661 -9.24 41.38 -41.07
N LYS A 662 -9.55 42.38 -41.91
CA LYS A 662 -10.91 42.85 -42.17
C LYS A 662 -11.24 42.74 -43.66
N PRO A 663 -11.80 41.60 -44.10
CA PRO A 663 -12.25 41.42 -45.48
C PRO A 663 -13.48 42.29 -45.80
N LEU A 664 -13.47 42.90 -46.99
CA LEU A 664 -14.55 43.78 -47.46
C LEU A 664 -14.91 43.53 -48.93
N ILE A 665 -16.16 43.89 -49.27
CA ILE A 665 -16.69 43.87 -50.63
C ILE A 665 -17.16 45.28 -50.99
N VAL A 666 -16.70 45.83 -52.10
CA VAL A 666 -17.11 47.14 -52.62
C VAL A 666 -17.87 46.97 -53.92
N THR A 667 -19.00 47.66 -54.06
CA THR A 667 -19.74 47.69 -55.32
C THR A 667 -19.98 49.11 -55.81
N GLY A 668 -19.87 49.30 -57.12
CA GLY A 668 -20.19 50.56 -57.82
C GLY A 668 -21.34 50.34 -58.79
N SER A 669 -22.32 51.25 -58.82
CA SER A 669 -23.46 51.16 -59.76
C SER A 669 -22.97 51.32 -61.21
N ASP A 670 -23.29 50.40 -62.13
CA ASP A 670 -22.81 50.48 -63.53
C ASP A 670 -23.58 51.53 -64.35
N THR A 671 -24.87 51.68 -64.12
CA THR A 671 -25.68 52.79 -64.65
C THR A 671 -26.45 53.46 -63.51
N GLY A 672 -27.14 54.57 -63.76
CA GLY A 672 -27.90 55.27 -62.70
C GLY A 672 -27.01 56.11 -61.77
N GLY A 673 -27.54 56.49 -60.60
CA GLY A 673 -27.05 57.59 -59.74
C GLY A 673 -25.65 57.47 -59.11
N GLY A 674 -24.81 56.53 -59.57
CA GLY A 674 -23.39 56.48 -59.25
C GLY A 674 -23.06 56.28 -57.78
N VAL A 675 -23.73 55.33 -57.11
CA VAL A 675 -23.48 55.00 -55.69
C VAL A 675 -22.36 53.96 -55.57
N VAL A 676 -21.48 54.15 -54.59
CA VAL A 676 -20.56 53.14 -54.08
C VAL A 676 -21.08 52.62 -52.73
N ARG A 677 -21.10 51.31 -52.54
CA ARG A 677 -21.52 50.64 -51.31
C ARG A 677 -20.42 49.70 -50.83
N VAL A 678 -20.16 49.72 -49.53
CA VAL A 678 -19.14 48.90 -48.85
C VAL A 678 -19.84 47.90 -47.94
N PHE A 679 -19.42 46.64 -48.00
CA PHE A 679 -19.97 45.53 -47.23
C PHE A 679 -18.83 44.78 -46.54
N ASN A 680 -19.14 44.13 -45.41
CA ASN A 680 -18.25 43.10 -44.87
C ASN A 680 -18.36 41.80 -45.68
N SER A 681 -17.52 40.80 -45.37
CA SER A 681 -17.53 39.47 -46.05
C SER A 681 -18.91 38.80 -46.06
N SER A 682 -19.71 38.98 -45.00
CA SER A 682 -21.08 38.44 -44.90
C SER A 682 -22.12 39.18 -45.75
N GLY A 683 -21.76 40.25 -46.46
CA GLY A 683 -22.68 41.03 -47.30
C GLY A 683 -23.54 42.04 -46.54
N VAL A 684 -23.17 42.40 -45.31
CA VAL A 684 -23.82 43.45 -44.53
C VAL A 684 -23.22 44.81 -44.90
N GLU A 685 -24.07 45.74 -45.35
CA GLU A 685 -23.65 47.09 -45.73
C GLU A 685 -23.11 47.86 -44.52
N GLN A 686 -21.87 48.34 -44.64
CA GLN A 686 -21.22 49.20 -43.64
C GLN A 686 -21.62 50.65 -43.87
N PHE A 687 -21.43 51.14 -45.11
CA PHE A 687 -21.84 52.48 -45.53
C PHE A 687 -21.94 52.59 -47.05
N ASN A 688 -22.42 53.73 -47.53
CA ASN A 688 -22.47 54.08 -48.95
C ASN A 688 -22.22 55.58 -49.16
N PHE A 689 -21.71 55.93 -50.35
CA PHE A 689 -21.41 57.32 -50.71
C PHE A 689 -21.50 57.55 -52.23
N PHE A 690 -21.48 58.82 -52.63
CA PHE A 690 -21.51 59.26 -54.03
C PHE A 690 -20.16 59.88 -54.40
N PRO A 691 -19.27 59.18 -55.13
CA PRO A 691 -17.94 59.72 -55.51
C PRO A 691 -18.02 60.88 -56.52
N PHE A 692 -19.10 60.93 -57.29
CA PHE A 692 -19.39 61.99 -58.24
C PHE A 692 -20.68 62.71 -57.85
N THR A 693 -20.98 63.84 -58.49
CA THR A 693 -22.21 64.59 -58.20
C THR A 693 -23.44 63.69 -58.35
N ALA A 694 -24.44 63.81 -57.49
CA ALA A 694 -25.66 62.98 -57.54
C ALA A 694 -26.46 63.06 -58.87
N ALA A 695 -26.16 64.04 -59.73
CA ALA A 695 -26.71 64.16 -61.08
C ALA A 695 -25.98 63.29 -62.13
N PHE A 696 -24.85 62.69 -61.78
CA PHE A 696 -24.05 61.85 -62.66
C PHE A 696 -24.71 60.47 -62.81
N THR A 697 -24.94 60.04 -64.04
CA THR A 697 -25.66 58.79 -64.35
C THR A 697 -24.82 57.76 -65.11
N GLY A 698 -23.53 58.04 -65.32
CA GLY A 698 -22.62 57.21 -66.12
C GLY A 698 -22.07 55.98 -65.41
N GLY A 699 -22.41 55.82 -64.13
CA GLY A 699 -21.94 54.74 -63.27
C GLY A 699 -20.50 54.86 -62.81
N VAL A 700 -20.12 54.00 -61.87
CA VAL A 700 -18.85 54.00 -61.16
C VAL A 700 -18.18 52.64 -61.31
N ARG A 701 -16.93 52.63 -61.77
CA ARG A 701 -16.03 51.48 -61.68
C ARG A 701 -15.28 51.57 -60.36
N VAL A 702 -15.07 50.43 -59.70
CA VAL A 702 -14.42 50.35 -58.39
C VAL A 702 -13.24 49.40 -58.46
N ALA A 703 -12.18 49.75 -57.75
CA ALA A 703 -11.04 48.90 -57.41
C ALA A 703 -10.63 49.22 -55.96
N THR A 704 -9.89 48.32 -55.34
CA THR A 704 -9.44 48.44 -53.95
C THR A 704 -7.94 48.14 -53.85
N GLY A 705 -7.25 48.85 -52.97
CA GLY A 705 -5.82 48.71 -52.67
C GLY A 705 -5.36 49.81 -51.73
N ASP A 706 -4.21 49.66 -51.07
CA ASP A 706 -3.69 50.60 -50.08
C ASP A 706 -2.81 51.68 -50.76
N ILE A 707 -3.44 52.81 -51.12
CA ILE A 707 -2.79 53.89 -51.88
C ILE A 707 -1.92 54.78 -50.97
N ASN A 708 -2.24 54.86 -49.67
CA ASN A 708 -1.55 55.73 -48.71
C ASN A 708 -0.63 54.98 -47.71
N ASN A 709 -0.60 53.64 -47.77
CA ASN A 709 0.19 52.71 -46.94
C ASN A 709 -0.10 52.84 -45.44
N ASP A 710 -1.38 52.88 -45.06
CA ASP A 710 -1.80 52.90 -43.66
C ASP A 710 -2.33 51.55 -43.14
N GLY A 711 -2.34 50.51 -44.00
CA GLY A 711 -2.83 49.17 -43.69
C GLY A 711 -4.35 49.00 -43.85
N VAL A 712 -5.07 50.10 -44.08
CA VAL A 712 -6.50 50.09 -44.46
C VAL A 712 -6.58 50.21 -45.97
N LEU A 713 -7.41 49.38 -46.61
CA LEU A 713 -7.60 49.49 -48.04
C LEU A 713 -8.28 50.81 -48.42
N ASP A 714 -7.96 51.32 -49.59
CA ASP A 714 -8.65 52.44 -50.21
C ASP A 714 -9.55 51.97 -51.36
N ILE A 715 -10.59 52.74 -51.62
CA ILE A 715 -11.58 52.56 -52.67
C ILE A 715 -11.28 53.53 -53.79
N VAL A 716 -10.71 53.03 -54.88
CA VAL A 716 -10.45 53.80 -56.10
C VAL A 716 -11.68 53.75 -57.01
N THR A 717 -12.25 54.92 -57.27
CA THR A 717 -13.45 55.07 -58.11
C THR A 717 -13.10 55.73 -59.44
N ALA A 718 -13.65 55.20 -60.52
CA ALA A 718 -13.50 55.75 -61.87
C ALA A 718 -14.86 56.00 -62.53
N ALA A 719 -14.97 57.14 -63.23
CA ALA A 719 -16.22 57.52 -63.87
C ALA A 719 -16.45 56.74 -65.18
N GLY A 720 -17.67 56.18 -65.32
CA GLY A 720 -18.13 55.59 -66.58
C GLY A 720 -18.52 56.63 -67.64
N PRO A 721 -19.24 56.22 -68.71
CA PRO A 721 -19.58 57.08 -69.84
C PRO A 721 -20.24 58.41 -69.43
N GLY A 722 -19.74 59.52 -69.96
CA GLY A 722 -20.24 60.87 -69.73
C GLY A 722 -19.66 61.60 -68.51
N GLY A 723 -18.87 60.93 -67.66
CA GLY A 723 -18.29 61.50 -66.42
C GLY A 723 -16.94 62.19 -66.58
N GLY A 724 -16.37 62.12 -67.79
CA GLY A 724 -14.94 62.41 -68.02
C GLY A 724 -14.04 61.31 -67.45
N PRO A 725 -12.71 61.36 -67.67
CA PRO A 725 -11.79 60.35 -67.17
C PRO A 725 -11.37 60.64 -65.71
N ARG A 726 -12.34 60.94 -64.83
CA ARG A 726 -12.06 61.29 -63.42
C ARG A 726 -11.85 60.03 -62.58
N VAL A 727 -10.83 60.07 -61.73
CA VAL A 727 -10.53 59.07 -60.71
C VAL A 727 -10.50 59.75 -59.34
N SER A 728 -11.13 59.14 -58.34
CA SER A 728 -11.15 59.63 -56.96
C SER A 728 -10.98 58.47 -55.98
N VAL A 729 -10.22 58.65 -54.91
CA VAL A 729 -9.81 57.60 -53.96
C VAL A 729 -10.33 57.90 -52.56
N TYR A 730 -10.98 56.92 -51.94
CA TYR A 730 -11.67 57.05 -50.65
C TYR A 730 -11.22 55.99 -49.66
N ASP A 731 -10.99 56.36 -48.42
CA ASP A 731 -10.67 55.45 -47.32
C ASP A 731 -11.84 54.47 -47.11
N SER A 732 -11.54 53.16 -47.05
CA SER A 732 -12.59 52.13 -47.01
C SER A 732 -13.29 51.97 -45.66
N GLU A 733 -12.76 52.57 -44.59
CA GLU A 733 -13.38 52.53 -43.25
C GLU A 733 -14.30 53.75 -43.02
N THR A 734 -13.92 54.91 -43.56
CA THR A 734 -14.60 56.20 -43.32
C THR A 734 -15.43 56.71 -44.51
N GLY A 735 -15.15 56.23 -45.72
CA GLY A 735 -15.78 56.72 -46.96
C GLY A 735 -15.42 58.17 -47.31
N GLN A 736 -14.38 58.73 -46.68
CA GLN A 736 -13.85 60.06 -46.98
C GLN A 736 -12.73 59.97 -48.02
N LEU A 737 -12.42 61.07 -48.71
CA LEU A 737 -11.23 61.11 -49.57
C LEU A 737 -9.98 60.87 -48.72
N ILE A 738 -9.07 60.05 -49.22
CA ILE A 738 -7.82 59.72 -48.51
C ILE A 738 -6.95 60.96 -48.31
N THR A 739 -6.14 60.93 -47.24
CA THR A 739 -5.08 61.91 -47.01
C THR A 739 -3.73 61.22 -47.13
N GLY A 740 -2.81 61.79 -47.91
CA GLY A 740 -1.61 61.07 -48.36
C GLY A 740 -1.90 60.31 -49.65
N GLY A 741 -0.92 60.21 -50.54
CA GLY A 741 -1.12 59.59 -51.87
C GLY A 741 -1.95 60.41 -52.87
N LEU A 742 -2.27 59.78 -54.00
CA LEU A 742 -3.02 60.31 -55.13
C LEU A 742 -4.53 60.16 -54.93
N SER A 743 -5.26 61.25 -54.67
CA SER A 743 -6.65 61.17 -54.20
C SER A 743 -7.76 61.65 -55.16
N ASP A 744 -7.55 62.63 -56.04
CA ASP A 744 -8.56 63.07 -57.03
C ASP A 744 -7.93 63.72 -58.27
N PHE A 745 -8.15 63.16 -59.46
CA PHE A 745 -7.49 63.62 -60.70
C PHE A 745 -8.23 63.21 -61.98
N PHE A 746 -7.80 63.75 -63.13
CA PHE A 746 -8.23 63.30 -64.46
C PHE A 746 -7.12 62.45 -65.10
N ALA A 747 -7.40 61.17 -65.37
CA ALA A 747 -6.43 60.22 -65.93
C ALA A 747 -6.09 60.50 -67.42
N TYR A 748 -7.04 61.06 -68.17
CA TYR A 748 -6.87 61.42 -69.57
C TYR A 748 -7.37 62.85 -69.83
N ALA A 749 -7.21 63.32 -71.07
CA ALA A 749 -7.76 64.61 -71.49
C ALA A 749 -9.28 64.66 -71.25
N SER A 750 -9.78 65.78 -70.74
CA SER A 750 -11.17 65.94 -70.29
C SER A 750 -12.24 65.78 -71.39
N ASN A 751 -11.82 65.76 -72.66
CA ASN A 751 -12.68 65.47 -73.80
C ASN A 751 -12.93 63.97 -74.03
N ILE A 752 -12.21 63.08 -73.33
CA ILE A 752 -12.49 61.64 -73.31
C ILE A 752 -13.72 61.40 -72.45
N THR A 753 -14.86 61.11 -73.08
CA THR A 753 -16.16 60.98 -72.41
C THR A 753 -16.74 59.57 -72.49
N VAL A 754 -16.00 58.61 -73.07
CA VAL A 754 -16.44 57.22 -73.19
C VAL A 754 -16.40 56.46 -71.85
N GLY A 755 -15.76 57.02 -70.82
CA GLY A 755 -15.54 56.37 -69.51
C GLY A 755 -14.19 55.65 -69.45
N ILE A 756 -13.79 55.27 -68.23
CA ILE A 756 -12.55 54.51 -67.98
C ILE A 756 -12.78 53.39 -66.97
N PHE A 757 -11.93 52.37 -67.02
CA PHE A 757 -11.76 51.32 -66.01
C PHE A 757 -10.58 51.63 -65.12
N VAL A 758 -10.60 51.08 -63.91
CA VAL A 758 -9.54 51.22 -62.92
C VAL A 758 -9.21 49.87 -62.31
N ALA A 759 -7.94 49.66 -62.00
CA ALA A 759 -7.38 48.58 -61.21
C ALA A 759 -6.27 49.15 -60.33
N VAL A 760 -5.90 48.43 -59.27
CA VAL A 760 -4.96 48.89 -58.24
C VAL A 760 -4.00 47.77 -57.88
N GLY A 761 -2.73 48.08 -57.71
CA GLY A 761 -1.70 47.17 -57.21
C GLY A 761 -0.30 47.77 -57.33
N ASP A 762 0.62 47.44 -56.45
CA ASP A 762 2.01 47.93 -56.48
C ASP A 762 2.80 47.36 -57.69
N VAL A 763 2.94 48.16 -58.76
CA VAL A 763 3.62 47.72 -60.00
C VAL A 763 5.11 48.05 -60.01
N ASN A 764 5.61 48.69 -58.95
CA ASN A 764 6.95 49.26 -58.91
C ASN A 764 7.76 48.91 -57.64
N ASN A 765 7.14 48.19 -56.70
CA ASN A 765 7.67 47.74 -55.41
C ASN A 765 8.12 48.87 -54.48
N ASP A 766 7.36 49.97 -54.41
CA ASP A 766 7.61 51.05 -53.45
C ASP A 766 6.79 50.91 -52.16
N GLY A 767 5.94 49.87 -52.07
CA GLY A 767 5.08 49.60 -50.93
C GLY A 767 3.83 50.47 -50.89
N TYR A 768 3.50 51.18 -51.98
CA TYR A 768 2.22 51.87 -52.17
C TYR A 768 1.54 51.27 -53.39
N ASP A 769 0.24 50.99 -53.30
CA ASP A 769 -0.48 50.49 -54.47
C ASP A 769 -0.61 51.56 -55.55
N ASP A 770 -0.40 51.18 -56.81
CA ASP A 770 -0.46 52.08 -57.96
C ASP A 770 -1.82 52.03 -58.67
N ILE A 771 -2.21 53.12 -59.33
CA ILE A 771 -3.50 53.22 -60.02
C ILE A 771 -3.35 52.98 -61.52
N ILE A 772 -3.98 51.91 -62.02
CA ILE A 772 -3.97 51.52 -63.43
C ILE A 772 -5.31 51.91 -64.06
N THR A 773 -5.28 52.62 -65.18
CA THR A 773 -6.48 53.07 -65.89
C THR A 773 -6.52 52.57 -67.33
N GLY A 774 -7.72 52.26 -67.82
CA GLY A 774 -7.97 51.81 -69.20
C GLY A 774 -9.19 52.50 -69.82
N VAL A 775 -9.08 52.98 -71.06
CA VAL A 775 -10.19 53.70 -71.71
C VAL A 775 -11.28 52.75 -72.21
N ASP A 776 -12.56 53.07 -71.96
CA ASP A 776 -13.71 52.25 -72.35
C ASP A 776 -13.95 52.23 -73.88
N ALA A 777 -14.85 51.37 -74.34
CA ALA A 777 -15.25 51.17 -75.72
C ALA A 777 -15.76 52.48 -76.34
N GLY A 778 -15.41 52.68 -77.62
CA GLY A 778 -15.55 53.96 -78.32
C GLY A 778 -14.24 54.74 -78.44
N ALA A 779 -13.18 54.30 -77.78
CA ALA A 779 -11.82 54.83 -77.93
C ALA A 779 -10.79 53.71 -78.14
N ALA A 780 -9.56 54.11 -78.52
CA ALA A 780 -8.44 53.20 -78.64
C ALA A 780 -8.09 52.55 -77.28
N PRO A 781 -7.57 51.30 -77.27
CA PRO A 781 -7.29 50.51 -76.06
C PRO A 781 -6.05 51.04 -75.31
N HIS A 782 -6.14 52.25 -74.79
CA HIS A 782 -5.07 52.97 -74.12
C HIS A 782 -5.07 52.67 -72.62
N VAL A 783 -3.92 52.30 -72.08
CA VAL A 783 -3.67 52.03 -70.67
C VAL A 783 -2.68 53.06 -70.12
N LYS A 784 -2.91 53.54 -68.90
CA LYS A 784 -2.01 54.45 -68.19
C LYS A 784 -1.92 54.08 -66.71
N VAL A 785 -0.70 54.02 -66.18
CA VAL A 785 -0.40 53.68 -64.79
C VAL A 785 0.15 54.89 -64.06
N PHE A 786 -0.39 55.17 -62.88
CA PHE A 786 -0.02 56.29 -62.02
C PHE A 786 0.51 55.78 -60.69
N ASN A 787 1.62 56.36 -60.24
CA ASN A 787 2.19 56.03 -58.94
C ASN A 787 1.23 56.46 -57.82
N GLY A 788 0.88 55.54 -56.91
CA GLY A 788 -0.10 55.76 -55.85
C GLY A 788 0.31 56.87 -54.88
N GLN A 789 1.59 56.91 -54.51
CA GLN A 789 2.11 57.89 -53.57
C GLN A 789 2.21 59.31 -54.15
N THR A 790 2.73 59.43 -55.38
CA THR A 790 3.14 60.73 -55.97
C THR A 790 2.22 61.25 -57.05
N GLY A 791 1.40 60.39 -57.66
CA GLY A 791 0.57 60.69 -58.82
C GLY A 791 1.33 60.83 -60.15
N ALA A 792 2.63 60.53 -60.17
CA ALA A 792 3.42 60.53 -61.40
C ALA A 792 2.99 59.41 -62.34
N VAL A 793 3.05 59.62 -63.66
CA VAL A 793 2.81 58.54 -64.63
C VAL A 793 4.02 57.60 -64.65
N ILE A 794 3.81 56.32 -64.32
CA ILE A 794 4.83 55.26 -64.40
C ILE A 794 5.01 54.84 -65.86
N THR A 795 3.89 54.50 -66.52
CA THR A 795 3.88 54.07 -67.93
C THR A 795 2.54 54.37 -68.62
N GLU A 796 2.56 54.49 -69.95
CA GLU A 796 1.35 54.51 -70.78
C GLU A 796 1.60 53.79 -72.12
N PHE A 797 0.64 52.99 -72.58
CA PHE A 797 0.77 52.20 -73.81
C PHE A 797 -0.59 51.75 -74.37
N TYR A 798 -0.62 51.29 -75.61
CA TYR A 798 -1.82 50.68 -76.21
C TYR A 798 -1.72 49.14 -76.12
N ALA A 799 -2.65 48.50 -75.39
CA ALA A 799 -2.61 47.05 -75.14
C ALA A 799 -2.96 46.21 -76.39
N TYR A 800 -3.76 46.79 -77.28
CA TYR A 800 -4.15 46.20 -78.57
C TYR A 800 -3.97 47.21 -79.70
N ASN A 801 -4.34 46.82 -80.92
CA ASN A 801 -4.18 47.67 -82.10
C ASN A 801 -4.81 49.07 -81.86
N PRO A 802 -4.06 50.16 -81.95
CA PRO A 802 -4.58 51.50 -81.63
C PRO A 802 -5.66 51.99 -82.62
N SER A 803 -5.85 51.30 -83.75
CA SER A 803 -6.86 51.65 -84.76
C SER A 803 -8.25 51.07 -84.49
N ILE A 804 -8.39 50.15 -83.53
CA ILE A 804 -9.70 49.62 -83.12
C ILE A 804 -10.23 50.39 -81.92
N THR A 805 -11.55 50.60 -81.86
CA THR A 805 -12.19 51.42 -80.82
C THR A 805 -12.94 50.56 -79.79
N VAL A 806 -12.42 49.38 -79.49
CA VAL A 806 -13.06 48.42 -78.57
C VAL A 806 -12.79 48.73 -77.10
N GLY A 807 -11.90 49.69 -76.80
CA GLY A 807 -11.44 50.00 -75.45
C GLY A 807 -10.66 48.86 -74.80
N VAL A 808 -10.34 49.01 -73.52
CA VAL A 808 -9.59 48.03 -72.74
C VAL A 808 -10.14 47.95 -71.31
N ARG A 809 -10.19 46.73 -70.76
CA ARG A 809 -10.40 46.46 -69.33
C ARG A 809 -9.06 46.17 -68.69
N VAL A 810 -8.91 46.52 -67.42
CA VAL A 810 -7.66 46.38 -66.67
C VAL A 810 -7.92 45.65 -65.36
N ALA A 811 -6.96 44.82 -64.96
CA ALA A 811 -6.79 44.24 -63.63
C ALA A 811 -5.30 44.29 -63.26
N ALA A 812 -4.99 44.09 -61.99
CA ALA A 812 -3.63 44.02 -61.47
C ALA A 812 -3.44 42.74 -60.68
N GLY A 813 -2.23 42.17 -60.68
CA GLY A 813 -1.85 41.03 -59.85
C GLY A 813 -0.45 40.52 -60.20
N ASP A 814 0.24 39.91 -59.23
CA ASP A 814 1.58 39.31 -59.42
C ASP A 814 1.46 37.95 -60.09
N VAL A 815 1.27 37.95 -61.41
CA VAL A 815 1.05 36.70 -62.16
C VAL A 815 2.34 35.91 -62.41
N ASN A 816 3.50 36.52 -62.14
CA ASN A 816 4.80 35.94 -62.47
C ASN A 816 5.60 35.52 -61.21
N GLY A 817 5.18 35.98 -60.03
CA GLY A 817 5.74 35.65 -58.72
C GLY A 817 7.01 36.44 -58.38
N ASP A 818 7.17 37.65 -58.92
CA ASP A 818 8.33 38.50 -58.66
C ASP A 818 8.13 39.50 -57.51
N GLY A 819 6.95 39.49 -56.90
CA GLY A 819 6.53 40.38 -55.82
C GLY A 819 6.05 41.75 -56.32
N THR A 820 5.82 41.93 -57.62
CA THR A 820 5.22 43.14 -58.19
C THR A 820 3.99 42.84 -59.03
N ALA A 821 3.00 43.72 -58.98
CA ALA A 821 1.79 43.56 -59.75
C ALA A 821 2.03 43.81 -61.26
N GLU A 822 1.54 42.90 -62.10
CA GLU A 822 1.42 43.09 -63.53
C GLU A 822 0.12 43.81 -63.93
N VAL A 823 0.14 44.44 -65.11
CA VAL A 823 -1.06 44.99 -65.75
C VAL A 823 -1.69 43.95 -66.66
N ILE A 824 -2.81 43.39 -66.24
CA ILE A 824 -3.60 42.43 -66.99
C ILE A 824 -4.66 43.20 -67.79
N THR A 825 -4.81 42.88 -69.07
CA THR A 825 -5.72 43.58 -69.97
C THR A 825 -6.64 42.62 -70.71
N ALA A 826 -7.86 43.09 -70.98
CA ALA A 826 -8.82 42.41 -71.82
C ALA A 826 -9.48 43.37 -72.81
N THR A 827 -9.82 42.87 -74.00
CA THR A 827 -10.59 43.64 -74.98
C THR A 827 -12.03 43.88 -74.51
N GLY A 828 -12.51 45.11 -74.71
CA GLY A 828 -13.92 45.44 -74.53
C GLY A 828 -14.82 44.87 -75.65
N PRO A 829 -16.12 45.21 -75.64
CA PRO A 829 -17.08 44.73 -76.63
C PRO A 829 -16.61 44.94 -78.08
N GLY A 830 -16.68 43.88 -78.89
CA GLY A 830 -16.26 43.83 -80.29
C GLY A 830 -14.81 43.38 -80.53
N GLY A 831 -13.97 43.27 -79.47
CA GLY A 831 -12.55 42.90 -79.60
C GLY A 831 -12.22 41.42 -79.42
N GLY A 832 -13.21 40.56 -79.14
CA GLY A 832 -13.01 39.14 -78.81
C GLY A 832 -12.69 38.94 -77.32
N PRO A 833 -12.37 37.71 -76.88
CA PRO A 833 -12.02 37.41 -75.49
C PRO A 833 -10.50 37.32 -75.28
N HIS A 834 -9.74 38.29 -75.81
CA HIS A 834 -8.28 38.26 -75.82
C HIS A 834 -7.70 38.88 -74.54
N ILE A 835 -6.90 38.12 -73.80
CA ILE A 835 -6.20 38.56 -72.58
C ILE A 835 -4.72 38.78 -72.89
N ARG A 836 -4.16 39.87 -72.35
CA ARG A 836 -2.72 40.16 -72.42
C ARG A 836 -2.20 40.74 -71.11
N VAL A 837 -1.03 40.30 -70.69
CA VAL A 837 -0.39 40.75 -69.45
C VAL A 837 0.89 41.52 -69.76
N PHE A 838 1.07 42.67 -69.12
CA PHE A 838 2.20 43.57 -69.31
C PHE A 838 2.87 43.87 -67.97
N ASN A 839 4.20 44.02 -67.97
CA ASN A 839 4.89 44.54 -66.79
C ASN A 839 4.48 46.01 -66.58
N GLY A 840 3.96 46.34 -65.39
CA GLY A 840 3.37 47.65 -65.08
C GLY A 840 4.37 48.81 -65.03
N SER A 841 5.67 48.51 -64.97
CA SER A 841 6.76 49.49 -65.04
C SER A 841 7.35 49.66 -66.45
N SER A 842 6.82 48.96 -67.47
CA SER A 842 7.32 48.98 -68.85
C SER A 842 6.44 49.81 -69.80
N SER A 843 7.06 50.60 -70.68
CA SER A 843 6.38 51.41 -71.71
C SER A 843 6.38 50.80 -73.11
N THR A 844 6.80 49.54 -73.22
CA THR A 844 7.00 48.89 -74.53
C THR A 844 5.70 48.49 -75.22
N GLY A 845 4.59 48.35 -74.47
CA GLY A 845 3.33 47.81 -75.00
C GLY A 845 3.49 46.37 -75.54
N VAL A 846 4.48 45.63 -75.04
CA VAL A 846 4.75 44.23 -75.36
C VAL A 846 4.36 43.37 -74.16
N PRO A 847 3.50 42.35 -74.35
CA PRO A 847 3.14 41.45 -73.25
C PRO A 847 4.37 40.70 -72.69
N ILE A 848 4.36 40.40 -71.40
CA ILE A 848 5.38 39.55 -70.78
C ILE A 848 5.26 38.10 -71.29
N SER A 849 6.34 37.33 -71.18
CA SER A 849 6.32 35.90 -71.55
C SER A 849 5.91 35.05 -70.36
N GLY A 850 4.96 34.14 -70.54
CA GLY A 850 4.47 33.23 -69.50
C GLY A 850 3.35 32.33 -70.03
N ALA A 851 2.83 31.44 -69.20
CA ALA A 851 1.81 30.46 -69.61
C ALA A 851 0.43 31.10 -69.84
N ALA A 852 0.08 32.13 -69.06
CA ALA A 852 -1.20 32.85 -69.14
C ALA A 852 -1.06 34.34 -69.56
N THR A 853 -0.12 34.70 -70.44
CA THR A 853 0.21 36.12 -70.69
C THR A 853 -0.26 36.71 -72.03
N ASP A 854 -0.63 35.88 -73.02
CA ASP A 854 -1.29 36.29 -74.29
C ASP A 854 -2.15 35.13 -74.81
N PHE A 855 -3.47 35.14 -74.56
CA PHE A 855 -4.37 34.02 -74.87
C PHE A 855 -5.84 34.42 -75.03
N TYR A 856 -6.67 33.54 -75.60
CA TYR A 856 -8.12 33.72 -75.69
C TYR A 856 -8.84 32.96 -74.56
N ALA A 857 -9.52 33.68 -73.67
CA ALA A 857 -10.20 33.09 -72.50
C ALA A 857 -11.48 32.32 -72.86
N TYR A 858 -12.12 32.70 -73.97
CA TYR A 858 -13.34 32.08 -74.48
C TYR A 858 -13.20 31.76 -75.97
N ALA A 859 -14.20 31.09 -76.54
CA ALA A 859 -14.22 30.80 -77.97
C ALA A 859 -14.01 32.11 -78.78
N PRO A 860 -13.13 32.14 -79.81
CA PRO A 860 -12.73 33.38 -80.48
C PRO A 860 -13.87 34.19 -81.13
N ASP A 861 -15.03 33.59 -81.34
CA ASP A 861 -16.25 34.22 -81.86
C ASP A 861 -17.08 34.94 -80.77
N VAL A 862 -16.74 34.78 -79.49
CA VAL A 862 -17.32 35.54 -78.37
C VAL A 862 -16.82 36.98 -78.40
N THR A 863 -17.62 37.88 -78.95
CA THR A 863 -17.28 39.30 -79.15
C THR A 863 -17.88 40.23 -78.09
N THR A 864 -18.37 39.68 -76.98
CA THR A 864 -19.02 40.44 -75.89
C THR A 864 -18.03 41.30 -75.08
N GLY A 865 -16.72 41.12 -75.31
CA GLY A 865 -15.67 41.59 -74.41
C GLY A 865 -15.58 40.73 -73.16
N VAL A 866 -14.53 40.96 -72.36
CA VAL A 866 -14.24 40.22 -71.12
C VAL A 866 -13.94 41.19 -69.98
N TYR A 867 -14.52 40.92 -68.81
CA TYR A 867 -14.15 41.52 -67.54
C TYR A 867 -13.13 40.61 -66.84
N ILE A 868 -12.17 41.22 -66.16
CA ILE A 868 -11.00 40.56 -65.59
C ILE A 868 -10.77 40.99 -64.15
N ALA A 869 -10.28 40.06 -63.34
CA ALA A 869 -9.74 40.25 -62.00
C ALA A 869 -8.55 39.30 -61.83
N SER A 870 -7.76 39.49 -60.77
CA SER A 870 -6.62 38.65 -60.44
C SER A 870 -6.62 38.31 -58.96
N GLY A 871 -6.10 37.14 -58.60
CA GLY A 871 -5.83 36.73 -57.22
C GLY A 871 -5.40 35.26 -57.19
N ASP A 872 -4.52 34.89 -56.26
CA ASP A 872 -4.04 33.52 -56.09
C ASP A 872 -5.16 32.59 -55.56
N VAL A 873 -5.72 31.72 -56.41
CA VAL A 873 -6.84 30.84 -56.01
C VAL A 873 -6.39 29.41 -55.68
N ASP A 874 -5.13 29.05 -55.93
CA ASP A 874 -4.59 27.72 -55.71
C ASP A 874 -3.34 27.67 -54.79
N ASN A 875 -2.95 28.82 -54.23
CA ASN A 875 -1.85 29.06 -53.30
C ASN A 875 -0.51 28.56 -53.84
N ASP A 876 -0.28 28.81 -55.14
CA ASP A 876 1.03 28.60 -55.76
C ASP A 876 1.98 29.81 -55.58
N GLY A 877 1.47 30.89 -54.96
CA GLY A 877 2.19 32.13 -54.69
C GLY A 877 2.17 33.11 -55.86
N LYS A 878 1.35 32.88 -56.90
CA LYS A 878 1.14 33.77 -58.03
C LYS A 878 -0.34 34.06 -58.22
N ASP A 879 -0.66 35.28 -58.61
CA ASP A 879 -2.05 35.64 -58.87
C ASP A 879 -2.57 34.99 -60.15
N ASP A 880 -3.76 34.38 -60.07
CA ASP A 880 -4.44 33.74 -61.19
C ASP A 880 -5.40 34.69 -61.90
N ILE A 881 -5.71 34.38 -63.17
CA ILE A 881 -6.53 35.27 -64.01
C ILE A 881 -7.99 34.82 -64.00
N ILE A 882 -8.86 35.63 -63.41
CA ILE A 882 -10.31 35.42 -63.33
C ILE A 882 -11.00 36.20 -64.46
N THR A 883 -11.84 35.54 -65.24
CA THR A 883 -12.47 36.14 -66.42
C THR A 883 -13.98 35.88 -66.47
N ALA A 884 -14.73 36.83 -66.99
CA ALA A 884 -16.14 36.66 -67.33
C ALA A 884 -16.55 37.45 -68.59
N PRO A 885 -17.48 36.94 -69.43
CA PRO A 885 -17.90 37.64 -70.63
C PRO A 885 -18.82 38.83 -70.31
N GLY A 886 -18.75 39.86 -71.15
CA GLY A 886 -19.63 41.02 -71.09
C GLY A 886 -21.07 40.77 -71.55
N ALA A 887 -21.85 41.85 -71.69
CA ALA A 887 -23.26 41.78 -72.07
C ALA A 887 -23.48 41.03 -73.39
N GLY A 888 -24.48 40.14 -73.43
CA GLY A 888 -24.71 39.17 -74.50
C GLY A 888 -24.05 37.82 -74.26
N GLY A 889 -23.11 37.72 -73.31
CA GLY A 889 -22.54 36.47 -72.81
C GLY A 889 -23.35 35.92 -71.62
N GLY A 890 -23.34 34.60 -71.44
CA GLY A 890 -23.91 33.95 -70.25
C GLY A 890 -23.07 34.25 -68.99
N PRO A 891 -23.55 33.90 -67.78
CA PRO A 891 -22.91 34.26 -66.53
C PRO A 891 -21.78 33.29 -66.17
N HIS A 892 -20.90 33.04 -67.15
CA HIS A 892 -19.88 32.01 -67.12
C HIS A 892 -18.55 32.61 -66.66
N VAL A 893 -17.99 32.07 -65.58
CA VAL A 893 -16.70 32.51 -65.02
C VAL A 893 -15.65 31.42 -65.26
N LYS A 894 -14.46 31.82 -65.67
CA LYS A 894 -13.28 30.95 -65.81
C LYS A 894 -12.10 31.54 -65.08
N VAL A 895 -11.38 30.69 -64.34
CA VAL A 895 -10.12 31.03 -63.66
C VAL A 895 -8.99 30.26 -64.33
N PHE A 896 -7.92 30.97 -64.68
CA PHE A 896 -6.75 30.41 -65.37
C PHE A 896 -5.52 30.53 -64.47
N SER A 897 -4.84 29.40 -64.25
CA SER A 897 -3.57 29.36 -63.53
C SER A 897 -2.54 30.21 -64.26
N SER A 898 -1.93 31.16 -63.57
CA SER A 898 -0.88 32.00 -64.16
C SER A 898 0.41 31.21 -64.43
N ASP A 899 0.74 30.24 -63.57
CA ASP A 899 1.89 29.35 -63.70
C ASP A 899 1.76 28.39 -64.90
N THR A 900 0.60 27.75 -65.04
CA THR A 900 0.42 26.66 -66.03
C THR A 900 -0.35 27.07 -67.28
N GLY A 901 -1.11 28.16 -67.23
CA GLY A 901 -2.05 28.58 -68.29
C GLY A 901 -3.31 27.69 -68.39
N GLY A 902 -3.44 26.70 -67.52
CA GLY A 902 -4.59 25.78 -67.47
C GLY A 902 -5.82 26.43 -66.81
N VAL A 903 -7.01 25.89 -67.09
CA VAL A 903 -8.24 26.30 -66.39
C VAL A 903 -8.28 25.64 -65.02
N LEU A 904 -8.28 26.43 -63.95
CA LEU A 904 -8.44 25.98 -62.57
C LEU A 904 -9.92 25.74 -62.23
N LYS A 905 -10.77 26.72 -62.57
CA LYS A 905 -12.20 26.70 -62.27
C LYS A 905 -13.03 27.17 -63.48
N GLU A 906 -14.21 26.58 -63.65
CA GLU A 906 -15.18 26.95 -64.67
C GLU A 906 -16.61 26.71 -64.15
N PHE A 907 -17.42 27.78 -64.02
CA PHE A 907 -18.77 27.66 -63.43
C PHE A 907 -19.72 28.80 -63.86
N TYR A 908 -21.01 28.62 -63.61
CA TYR A 908 -22.02 29.66 -63.83
C TYR A 908 -22.34 30.40 -62.52
N ALA A 909 -21.98 31.68 -62.44
CA ALA A 909 -22.20 32.51 -61.25
C ALA A 909 -23.68 32.88 -61.03
N TYR A 910 -24.50 32.83 -62.09
CA TYR A 910 -25.94 33.09 -62.02
C TYR A 910 -26.71 32.09 -62.89
N ASN A 911 -28.05 32.21 -62.89
CA ASN A 911 -28.89 31.40 -63.75
C ASN A 911 -28.44 31.52 -65.22
N PRO A 912 -28.16 30.41 -65.94
CA PRO A 912 -27.63 30.45 -67.32
C PRO A 912 -28.48 31.23 -68.34
N SER A 913 -29.75 31.49 -68.03
CA SER A 913 -30.62 32.34 -68.86
C SER A 913 -30.32 33.85 -68.77
N ILE A 914 -29.52 34.28 -67.78
CA ILE A 914 -29.13 35.67 -67.58
C ILE A 914 -27.95 35.99 -68.50
N THR A 915 -28.17 36.81 -69.53
CA THR A 915 -27.15 37.13 -70.54
C THR A 915 -26.68 38.59 -70.48
N VAL A 916 -26.77 39.23 -69.32
CA VAL A 916 -26.35 40.63 -69.12
C VAL A 916 -24.84 40.78 -68.89
N GLY A 917 -24.10 39.67 -68.89
CA GLY A 917 -22.68 39.60 -68.56
C GLY A 917 -22.42 39.63 -67.05
N VAL A 918 -21.18 39.32 -66.67
CA VAL A 918 -20.72 39.26 -65.27
C VAL A 918 -19.45 40.09 -65.10
N ARG A 919 -19.36 40.79 -63.97
CA ARG A 919 -18.21 41.58 -63.54
C ARG A 919 -17.59 40.81 -62.40
N VAL A 920 -16.27 40.71 -62.44
CA VAL A 920 -15.50 39.89 -61.51
C VAL A 920 -14.59 40.77 -60.67
N GLY A 921 -14.36 40.35 -59.43
CA GLY A 921 -13.35 40.86 -58.51
C GLY A 921 -12.75 39.67 -57.74
N ALA A 922 -11.69 39.92 -56.97
CA ALA A 922 -11.08 38.91 -56.13
C ALA A 922 -10.74 39.48 -54.75
N ALA A 923 -10.84 38.66 -53.71
CA ALA A 923 -10.47 38.98 -52.33
C ALA A 923 -10.49 37.72 -51.48
N ASP A 924 -9.59 37.53 -50.53
CA ASP A 924 -9.76 36.50 -49.49
C ASP A 924 -10.81 36.98 -48.48
N LEU A 925 -12.03 36.42 -48.52
CA LEU A 925 -13.14 36.83 -47.65
C LEU A 925 -13.31 35.97 -46.42
N ASN A 926 -12.79 34.75 -46.45
CA ASN A 926 -12.91 33.75 -45.39
C ASN A 926 -11.61 33.52 -44.62
N ASP A 927 -10.55 34.29 -44.92
CA ASP A 927 -9.24 34.24 -44.24
C ASP A 927 -8.65 32.83 -44.32
N ASP A 928 -8.78 32.20 -45.50
CA ASP A 928 -8.21 30.87 -45.76
C ASP A 928 -6.86 30.93 -46.50
N GLY A 929 -6.40 32.14 -46.85
CA GLY A 929 -5.18 32.43 -47.57
C GLY A 929 -5.31 32.32 -49.10
N PHE A 930 -6.52 32.06 -49.63
CA PHE A 930 -6.79 31.96 -51.06
C PHE A 930 -7.73 33.10 -51.50
N ALA A 931 -7.54 33.60 -52.71
CA ALA A 931 -8.41 34.62 -53.26
C ALA A 931 -9.79 34.03 -53.65
N ASP A 932 -10.85 34.63 -53.11
CA ASP A 932 -12.23 34.29 -53.48
C ASP A 932 -12.73 35.07 -54.67
N ILE A 933 -13.73 34.51 -55.36
CA ILE A 933 -14.24 35.03 -56.61
C ILE A 933 -15.51 35.85 -56.36
N LEU A 934 -15.40 37.16 -56.51
CA LEU A 934 -16.53 38.10 -56.41
C LEU A 934 -17.21 38.25 -57.77
N THR A 935 -18.54 38.25 -57.79
CA THR A 935 -19.32 38.41 -59.01
C THR A 935 -20.50 39.36 -58.82
N THR A 936 -20.75 40.17 -59.85
CA THR A 936 -21.96 40.98 -59.99
C THR A 936 -22.46 40.98 -61.43
N PRO A 937 -23.78 41.08 -61.68
CA PRO A 937 -24.31 41.09 -63.04
C PRO A 937 -24.27 42.49 -63.68
N GLY A 938 -24.31 42.51 -65.00
CA GLY A 938 -24.47 43.73 -65.78
C GLY A 938 -25.86 44.38 -65.71
N PRO A 939 -26.04 45.53 -66.39
CA PRO A 939 -27.31 46.24 -66.45
C PRO A 939 -28.41 45.34 -66.98
N GLY A 940 -29.55 45.29 -66.28
CA GLY A 940 -30.68 44.39 -66.52
C GLY A 940 -30.69 43.13 -65.64
N GLY A 941 -29.62 42.81 -64.92
CA GLY A 941 -29.54 41.64 -64.02
C GLY A 941 -29.89 41.89 -62.54
N GLY A 942 -30.02 43.16 -62.16
CA GLY A 942 -30.26 43.62 -60.77
C GLY A 942 -29.07 43.45 -59.83
N PRO A 943 -28.99 44.14 -58.67
CA PRO A 943 -27.74 44.32 -57.93
C PRO A 943 -27.36 43.10 -57.08
N HIS A 944 -27.43 41.89 -57.62
CA HIS A 944 -27.14 40.65 -56.91
C HIS A 944 -25.64 40.38 -56.86
N THR A 945 -25.03 40.55 -55.69
CA THR A 945 -23.61 40.26 -55.45
C THR A 945 -23.46 38.84 -54.90
N ARG A 946 -22.50 38.09 -55.45
CA ARG A 946 -22.12 36.76 -54.95
C ARG A 946 -20.61 36.64 -54.79
N ALA A 947 -20.17 35.90 -53.79
CA ALA A 947 -18.79 35.52 -53.57
C ALA A 947 -18.69 33.99 -53.47
N PHE A 948 -17.70 33.42 -54.14
CA PHE A 948 -17.44 31.98 -54.16
C PHE A 948 -16.03 31.69 -53.69
N SER A 949 -15.84 30.67 -52.86
CA SER A 949 -14.50 30.28 -52.41
C SER A 949 -13.60 29.96 -53.59
N GLY A 950 -12.38 30.50 -53.60
CA GLY A 950 -11.38 30.22 -54.63
C GLY A 950 -11.03 28.74 -54.73
N THR A 951 -11.04 28.04 -53.59
CA THR A 951 -10.57 26.66 -53.47
C THR A 951 -11.61 25.62 -53.89
N ASP A 952 -12.88 25.78 -53.51
CA ASP A 952 -13.92 24.76 -53.71
C ASP A 952 -15.23 25.28 -54.33
N LEU A 953 -15.33 26.58 -54.61
CA LEU A 953 -16.51 27.27 -55.14
C LEU A 953 -17.72 27.29 -54.18
N ALA A 954 -17.54 27.09 -52.87
CA ALA A 954 -18.60 27.28 -51.88
C ALA A 954 -19.14 28.71 -51.90
N ASP A 955 -20.45 28.89 -51.69
CA ASP A 955 -21.05 30.22 -51.57
C ASP A 955 -20.62 30.86 -50.24
N LEU A 956 -19.77 31.90 -50.31
CA LEU A 956 -19.30 32.65 -49.14
C LEU A 956 -20.23 33.83 -48.82
N SER A 957 -20.77 34.48 -49.85
CA SER A 957 -21.63 35.65 -49.69
C SER A 957 -22.65 35.73 -50.83
N ASN A 958 -23.88 36.13 -50.52
CA ASN A 958 -24.99 36.15 -51.47
C ASN A 958 -26.07 37.16 -51.03
N PHE A 959 -26.05 38.36 -51.62
CA PHE A 959 -26.88 39.48 -51.16
C PHE A 959 -27.22 40.48 -52.29
N PHE A 960 -28.15 41.40 -52.03
CA PHE A 960 -28.45 42.50 -52.94
C PHE A 960 -27.76 43.79 -52.48
N SER A 961 -26.95 44.40 -53.35
CA SER A 961 -26.33 45.70 -53.11
C SER A 961 -27.33 46.85 -53.35
N GLY A 962 -28.15 47.11 -52.32
CA GLY A 962 -29.26 48.05 -52.37
C GLY A 962 -30.60 47.40 -52.73
N SER A 963 -31.52 48.16 -53.33
CA SER A 963 -32.88 47.66 -53.60
C SER A 963 -32.85 46.47 -54.59
N PRO A 964 -33.49 45.33 -54.28
CA PRO A 964 -33.59 44.19 -55.20
C PRO A 964 -34.31 44.50 -56.52
N THR A 965 -35.06 45.61 -56.58
CA THR A 965 -35.75 46.07 -57.80
C THR A 965 -34.88 46.95 -58.69
N ASN A 966 -33.68 47.33 -58.23
CA ASN A 966 -32.76 48.07 -59.08
C ASN A 966 -32.30 47.13 -60.21
N THR A 967 -32.12 47.66 -61.42
CA THR A 967 -31.62 46.91 -62.58
C THR A 967 -30.39 47.55 -63.21
N ASP A 968 -29.76 48.50 -62.51
CA ASP A 968 -28.67 49.32 -63.05
C ASP A 968 -27.36 48.54 -63.29
N GLY A 969 -27.24 47.31 -62.74
CA GLY A 969 -26.02 46.51 -62.78
C GLY A 969 -24.93 47.06 -61.85
N LEU A 970 -23.87 46.28 -61.64
CA LEU A 970 -22.78 46.68 -60.74
C LEU A 970 -21.39 46.39 -61.33
N PHE A 971 -20.40 47.03 -60.71
CA PHE A 971 -19.00 46.61 -60.62
C PHE A 971 -18.72 46.15 -59.20
N VAL A 972 -17.72 45.29 -59.05
CA VAL A 972 -17.32 44.74 -57.76
C VAL A 972 -15.80 44.74 -57.64
N ALA A 973 -15.33 45.04 -56.44
CA ALA A 973 -13.96 44.89 -55.98
C ALA A 973 -14.01 44.37 -54.54
N GLY A 974 -12.89 43.90 -54.00
CA GLY A 974 -12.77 43.50 -52.61
C GLY A 974 -11.30 43.42 -52.21
N GLY A 975 -11.08 43.12 -50.94
CA GLY A 975 -9.75 42.87 -50.39
C GLY A 975 -9.81 42.78 -48.88
N VAL A 976 -8.64 42.64 -48.27
CA VAL A 976 -8.46 42.56 -46.81
C VAL A 976 -7.68 43.77 -46.32
N SER A 977 -8.24 44.50 -45.35
CA SER A 977 -7.46 45.49 -44.57
C SER A 977 -6.75 44.77 -43.43
N VAL A 978 -5.48 45.09 -43.19
CA VAL A 978 -4.67 44.48 -42.12
C VAL A 978 -4.38 45.54 -41.06
N VAL A 979 -5.12 45.50 -39.96
CA VAL A 979 -5.05 46.52 -38.91
C VAL A 979 -4.33 45.97 -37.67
N PRO A 980 -3.31 46.66 -37.13
CA PRO A 980 -2.70 46.27 -35.86
C PRO A 980 -3.72 46.28 -34.71
N LEU A 981 -3.81 45.18 -33.96
CA LEU A 981 -4.52 45.17 -32.69
C LEU A 981 -3.65 45.94 -31.69
N GLY A 982 -3.99 47.21 -31.47
CA GLY A 982 -3.21 48.09 -30.60
C GLY A 982 -2.99 47.45 -29.21
N PRO A 983 -1.84 47.69 -28.55
CA PRO A 983 -1.68 47.25 -27.17
C PRO A 983 -2.74 47.94 -26.31
N ALA A 984 -3.33 47.22 -25.35
CA ALA A 984 -4.13 47.79 -24.28
C ALA A 984 -3.27 48.82 -23.50
N SER A 985 -3.23 50.04 -24.00
CA SER A 985 -2.63 51.20 -23.35
C SER A 985 -3.71 52.27 -23.26
N ALA A 986 -3.88 52.75 -22.03
CA ALA A 986 -4.97 53.62 -21.59
C ALA A 986 -5.24 54.79 -22.54
N PRO A 987 -6.49 55.26 -22.64
CA PRO A 987 -6.85 56.35 -23.54
C PRO A 987 -6.08 57.61 -23.15
N LEU A 988 -5.25 58.10 -24.08
CA LEU A 988 -4.68 59.43 -24.00
C LEU A 988 -5.82 60.45 -24.08
N SER A 989 -5.95 61.22 -23.00
CA SER A 989 -6.82 62.38 -22.89
C SER A 989 -6.57 63.35 -24.05
N SER A 990 -7.63 63.65 -24.81
CA SER A 990 -7.73 64.95 -25.47
C SER A 990 -9.11 65.55 -25.20
N SER A 991 -9.06 66.74 -24.60
CA SER A 991 -10.18 67.53 -24.17
C SER A 991 -10.78 68.29 -25.34
N PHE A 992 -12.08 68.12 -25.58
CA PHE A 992 -12.90 69.15 -26.21
C PHE A 992 -14.20 69.35 -25.43
N VAL A 993 -14.39 70.61 -25.06
CA VAL A 993 -15.52 71.20 -24.35
C VAL A 993 -16.67 71.39 -25.33
N SER A 994 -17.90 71.04 -24.91
CA SER A 994 -19.07 71.87 -25.22
C SER A 994 -20.07 71.80 -24.06
N THR A 995 -20.54 72.98 -23.68
CA THR A 995 -21.44 73.26 -22.56
C THR A 995 -22.86 73.49 -23.04
N GLU A 996 -23.80 73.34 -22.10
CA GLU A 996 -25.20 73.81 -22.05
C GLU A 996 -26.26 72.89 -22.68
N GLU A 997 -27.47 72.69 -22.13
CA GLU A 997 -28.13 72.93 -20.83
C GLU A 997 -29.56 72.35 -20.99
N SER A 998 -30.23 72.04 -19.88
CA SER A 998 -31.69 71.96 -19.68
C SER A 998 -32.46 70.66 -19.99
N ASP A 999 -32.76 69.94 -18.91
CA ASP A 999 -34.00 69.17 -18.69
C ASP A 999 -35.10 70.12 -18.17
N PRO A 1000 -36.43 69.82 -18.23
CA PRO A 1000 -37.02 68.85 -17.28
C PRO A 1000 -38.36 68.18 -17.77
N PRO A 1001 -39.19 67.53 -16.91
CA PRO A 1001 -39.09 66.11 -16.52
C PRO A 1001 -40.43 65.34 -16.67
N GLU A 1002 -40.44 64.02 -16.47
CA GLU A 1002 -41.64 63.36 -15.90
C GLU A 1002 -41.30 62.08 -15.10
N ASP A 1003 -42.01 61.95 -13.98
CA ASP A 1003 -41.84 61.07 -12.82
C ASP A 1003 -41.90 59.55 -13.09
N ILE A 1004 -41.05 58.78 -12.40
CA ILE A 1004 -41.45 57.50 -11.78
C ILE A 1004 -40.78 57.36 -10.39
N THR A 1005 -41.62 57.06 -9.39
CA THR A 1005 -41.36 57.09 -7.95
C THR A 1005 -40.66 55.86 -7.38
N LEU A 1006 -39.92 56.08 -6.28
CA LEU A 1006 -39.26 55.09 -5.44
C LEU A 1006 -40.23 54.10 -4.78
N GLU A 1007 -40.21 52.84 -5.17
CA GLU A 1007 -40.66 51.75 -4.27
C GLU A 1007 -40.00 50.37 -4.47
N THR A 1008 -38.94 50.23 -5.28
CA THR A 1008 -38.30 48.90 -5.51
C THR A 1008 -36.77 48.90 -5.62
N LEU A 1009 -36.05 49.74 -4.87
CA LEU A 1009 -34.59 49.65 -4.77
C LEU A 1009 -34.14 49.39 -3.33
N THR A 1010 -34.04 48.10 -2.99
CA THR A 1010 -33.30 47.64 -1.81
C THR A 1010 -31.80 47.76 -2.06
N LYS A 1011 -31.18 48.49 -1.14
CA LYS A 1011 -29.77 48.91 -1.02
C LYS A 1011 -28.79 47.73 -1.13
N LYS A 1012 -27.88 47.78 -2.11
CA LYS A 1012 -26.64 46.97 -2.15
C LYS A 1012 -25.73 47.43 -1.00
N LYS A 1013 -25.24 46.49 -0.19
CA LYS A 1013 -24.28 46.76 0.89
C LYS A 1013 -22.98 47.33 0.31
N SER A 1014 -22.39 48.27 1.04
CA SER A 1014 -21.10 48.89 0.73
C SER A 1014 -19.99 48.03 1.33
N TRP A 1015 -18.85 47.98 0.64
CA TRP A 1015 -17.59 47.26 0.95
C TRP A 1015 -16.98 47.50 2.35
N TYR A 1016 -17.61 48.30 3.21
CA TYR A 1016 -17.20 48.51 4.60
C TYR A 1016 -17.95 47.64 5.62
N ASP A 1017 -18.96 46.88 5.20
CA ASP A 1017 -19.72 46.00 6.11
C ASP A 1017 -19.28 44.51 6.05
N GLU A 1018 -18.23 44.16 5.28
CA GLU A 1018 -17.71 42.77 5.13
C GLU A 1018 -16.35 42.53 5.80
N VAL A 1019 -15.75 43.53 6.43
CA VAL A 1019 -14.43 43.40 7.08
C VAL A 1019 -14.52 42.84 8.51
N ASP A 1020 -15.68 42.94 9.17
CA ASP A 1020 -15.89 42.42 10.53
C ASP A 1020 -16.22 40.90 10.57
N GLU A 1021 -16.53 40.28 9.42
CA GLU A 1021 -16.82 38.84 9.32
C GLU A 1021 -15.55 38.00 9.02
N PHE A 1022 -14.46 38.67 8.62
CA PHE A 1022 -13.13 38.05 8.41
C PHE A 1022 -12.36 37.87 9.74
N TYR A 1023 -12.57 38.75 10.71
CA TYR A 1023 -11.88 38.69 12.02
C TYR A 1023 -12.55 37.78 13.06
N SER A 1024 -13.73 37.21 12.78
CA SER A 1024 -14.40 36.27 13.70
C SER A 1024 -14.15 34.79 13.37
N LYS A 1025 -13.39 34.48 12.31
CA LYS A 1025 -13.02 33.11 11.91
C LYS A 1025 -11.55 32.75 12.15
N SER A 1026 -10.76 33.64 12.73
CA SER A 1026 -9.36 33.38 13.11
C SER A 1026 -9.21 32.89 14.56
N GLU A 1027 -10.29 32.65 15.30
CA GLU A 1027 -10.26 32.12 16.68
C GLU A 1027 -10.51 30.60 16.77
N GLU A 1028 -10.70 29.87 15.66
CA GLU A 1028 -10.80 28.39 15.66
C GLU A 1028 -9.49 27.67 15.30
N VAL A 1029 -8.38 28.40 15.12
CA VAL A 1029 -7.05 27.83 14.81
C VAL A 1029 -6.09 27.84 16.02
N ASP A 1030 -6.44 28.56 17.10
CA ASP A 1030 -5.59 28.66 18.30
C ASP A 1030 -5.86 27.57 19.36
N ASP A 1031 -6.89 26.73 19.16
CA ASP A 1031 -7.23 25.59 20.03
C ASP A 1031 -6.57 24.26 19.58
N LEU A 1032 -5.77 24.26 18.51
CA LEU A 1032 -5.08 23.05 18.00
C LEU A 1032 -3.62 22.89 18.49
N PHE A 1033 -3.08 23.83 19.28
CA PHE A 1033 -1.68 23.79 19.74
C PHE A 1033 -1.45 24.02 21.24
N SER A 1034 -2.48 24.01 22.09
CA SER A 1034 -2.31 24.08 23.55
C SER A 1034 -2.07 22.71 24.17
N GLY A 1035 -0.92 22.09 23.89
CA GLY A 1035 -0.62 20.73 24.32
C GLY A 1035 0.85 20.41 24.55
N LEU A 1036 1.71 21.39 24.86
CA LEU A 1036 3.08 21.11 25.29
C LEU A 1036 3.48 21.99 26.47
N VAL A 1037 3.47 21.38 27.65
CA VAL A 1037 4.02 21.91 28.90
C VAL A 1037 5.55 21.77 28.84
N PHE A 1038 6.28 22.89 28.95
CA PHE A 1038 7.66 22.87 29.45
C PHE A 1038 7.74 23.77 30.68
N ASP A 1039 8.04 23.11 31.79
CA ASP A 1039 8.20 23.69 33.11
C ASP A 1039 9.43 24.62 33.19
N SER A 1040 9.23 25.61 34.02
CA SER A 1040 10.03 26.75 34.40
C SER A 1040 11.42 26.43 35.00
N ASN A 1041 12.39 27.30 34.72
CA ASN A 1041 12.84 28.36 35.64
C ASN A 1041 14.38 28.59 35.57
N PRO A 1042 14.85 29.84 35.37
CA PRO A 1042 16.26 30.20 35.41
C PRO A 1042 16.68 30.79 36.77
N LYS A 1043 17.91 30.49 37.21
CA LYS A 1043 18.74 31.29 38.16
C LYS A 1043 20.15 30.67 38.20
N SER A 1044 21.13 31.31 37.57
CA SER A 1044 22.08 32.26 38.17
C SER A 1044 23.21 31.63 38.99
N ASP A 1045 24.43 31.95 38.53
CA ASP A 1045 25.70 32.10 39.25
C ASP A 1045 26.76 30.98 39.11
N PHE A 1046 27.88 31.42 38.53
CA PHE A 1046 29.25 30.89 38.43
C PHE A 1046 29.58 29.81 37.39
#